data_AF-A0A4S4ALD1-F1
#
_entry.id   AF-A0A4S4ALD1-F1
#
_cell.length_a   1.000
_cell.length_b   1.000
_cell.length_c   1.000
_cell.angle_alpha   90.00
_cell.angle_beta   90.00
_cell.angle_gamma   90.00
#
_symmetry.space_group_name_H-M   'P 1'
#
loop_
_entity.id
_entity.type
_entity.pdbx_description
1 polymer ?
#
loop_
_entity_poly.entity_id
_entity_poly.type
_entity_poly.pdbx_seq_one_letter_code
_entity_poly.pdbx_strand_id
1 'polypeptide(L)'
;MNLATRLLALCACVFAFGAAHAAPADVPAGLDDATCLSCHGAGQDEIEVPGLDDEPRPLAAVDPHSFGKGVHAGMTCVGCHTDIVDAQEDHAKAEGVSPPECAGCHQRLWDEAQQRGEATAKERLGTVAANIAAYKESFHARPDADYPDRPKATCGDCHATHDFAVPKEGTPEREQWRLTIPKTCGATCHEDQLEDFETSAHGQRVMGEGDPKGAVCTDCHTSHEIRGASSHPFKLENVEACGGCHEAELHSYRDTYHGQVNKLGYTYTAKCSDCHGSHGILGADDPESAVHMDNRLKTCQQCHSDKKEGMVTATEGFITFGPHANSHDFDKYPQMWIATRFMVALLIGVFAFFWAHCGLWYYREWQERKERKSETRVDTSGLDLPQKHFRRFPWGWRIAHLVFALVTMTLIITGTAALFSHTDWAPKVAAAVGGPKNMGLIHRVAAALFVGIFLIHFVYVMQRLLRDRNFRWFGPDSLLPNWKDLADCWGMFKWFLGKGPKPQFDRWTYFEKFDYWAVFWGVNVIGWSGLMLAFPHVTASFFPGWVFNVATLVHGEEAFLAAVFLFTVHFFNNHFRPDKLPPPDVVMFTGTQSLEEFRREHPAHYQRLVASGELEKYLVDEPSKPMHVGSVILGLTLITVGLVLLVLVGIGFFTH
;
A
#
# COMPACT_ATOMS: atom_id res chain seq x y z
N MET A 1 37.72 17.28 -42.03
CA MET A 1 38.88 18.00 -42.60
C MET A 1 39.27 19.09 -41.60
N ASN A 2 40.05 18.76 -40.57
CA ASN A 2 41.50 18.63 -40.47
C ASN A 2 42.23 19.97 -40.30
N LEU A 3 43.28 19.91 -39.47
CA LEU A 3 44.26 20.93 -39.07
C LEU A 3 43.77 21.93 -38.02
N ALA A 4 44.07 21.82 -36.73
CA ALA A 4 45.31 21.35 -36.08
C ALA A 4 46.57 21.94 -36.73
N THR A 5 47.19 22.90 -36.03
CA THR A 5 48.59 23.34 -36.17
C THR A 5 48.87 24.49 -37.14
N ARG A 6 48.59 25.72 -36.70
CA ARG A 6 49.26 27.00 -37.02
C ARG A 6 48.81 27.95 -35.90
N LEU A 7 49.60 28.60 -35.05
CA LEU A 7 51.01 28.96 -35.06
C LEU A 7 51.35 29.41 -33.60
N LEU A 8 52.38 28.85 -32.97
CA LEU A 8 53.02 29.48 -31.80
C LEU A 8 53.69 30.79 -32.26
N ALA A 9 53.50 31.88 -31.51
CA ALA A 9 54.54 32.78 -30.98
C ALA A 9 54.08 34.24 -30.81
N LEU A 10 54.27 34.74 -29.57
CA LEU A 10 54.46 36.13 -29.14
C LEU A 10 53.32 37.15 -29.37
N CYS A 11 52.67 37.57 -28.28
CA CYS A 11 53.05 38.82 -27.61
C CYS A 11 52.22 39.02 -26.33
N ALA A 12 52.93 39.29 -25.23
CA ALA A 12 52.37 39.68 -23.95
C ALA A 12 51.67 41.04 -24.08
N CYS A 13 50.35 41.07 -23.88
CA CYS A 13 49.63 42.26 -23.45
C CYS A 13 48.53 41.82 -22.47
N VAL A 14 48.82 42.05 -21.21
CA VAL A 14 47.86 42.11 -20.10
C VAL A 14 46.71 43.04 -20.51
N PHE A 15 45.52 42.49 -20.70
CA PHE A 15 44.28 43.27 -20.60
C PHE A 15 43.51 42.75 -19.40
N ALA A 16 43.69 43.48 -18.31
CA ALA A 16 42.85 43.43 -17.13
C ALA A 16 41.40 43.73 -17.56
N PHE A 17 40.55 42.71 -17.55
CA PHE A 17 39.12 42.91 -17.37
C PHE A 17 38.93 43.31 -15.92
N GLY A 18 38.92 44.61 -15.68
CA GLY A 18 38.46 45.18 -14.41
C GLY A 18 37.00 44.79 -14.21
N ALA A 19 36.76 43.81 -13.34
CA ALA A 19 35.49 43.69 -12.67
C ALA A 19 35.30 44.99 -11.90
N ALA A 20 34.34 45.81 -12.34
CA ALA A 20 33.86 46.95 -11.58
C ALA A 20 33.29 46.42 -10.26
N HIS A 21 34.14 46.40 -9.23
CA HIS A 21 33.69 46.31 -7.86
C HIS A 21 32.90 47.59 -7.61
N ALA A 22 31.60 47.47 -7.37
CA ALA A 22 30.86 48.54 -6.74
C ALA A 22 31.62 48.89 -5.44
N ALA A 23 32.01 50.15 -5.30
CA ALA A 23 32.66 50.65 -4.11
C ALA A 23 31.76 50.35 -2.89
N PRO A 24 32.32 49.94 -1.74
CA PRO A 24 31.54 49.86 -0.52
C PRO A 24 30.98 51.26 -0.24
N ALA A 25 29.68 51.34 0.08
CA ALA A 25 29.11 52.56 0.61
C ALA A 25 29.90 52.97 1.86
N ASP A 26 30.22 54.26 1.99
CA ASP A 26 30.98 54.81 3.12
C ASP A 26 30.35 54.35 4.44
N VAL A 27 31.04 53.46 5.15
CA VAL A 27 30.69 53.05 6.52
C VAL A 27 30.91 54.28 7.42
N PRO A 28 29.93 54.69 8.25
CA PRO A 28 30.13 55.79 9.19
C PRO A 28 31.40 55.56 10.02
N ALA A 29 32.18 56.61 10.25
CA ALA A 29 33.44 56.52 10.98
C ALA A 29 33.24 55.85 12.36
N GLY A 30 33.90 54.70 12.60
CA GLY A 30 33.83 53.94 13.85
C GLY A 30 33.00 52.66 13.83
N LEU A 31 32.37 52.30 12.69
CA LEU A 31 31.55 51.08 12.54
C LEU A 31 32.19 50.02 11.63
N ASP A 32 33.52 49.90 11.65
CA ASP A 32 34.23 48.84 10.92
C ASP A 32 34.32 47.53 11.74
N ASP A 33 34.52 46.42 11.03
CA ASP A 33 34.58 45.09 11.65
C ASP A 33 35.69 44.98 12.72
N ALA A 34 36.80 45.72 12.53
CA ALA A 34 37.91 45.72 13.48
C ALA A 34 37.50 46.35 14.83
N THR A 35 36.70 47.40 14.79
CA THR A 35 36.14 48.07 15.97
C THR A 35 35.10 47.17 16.65
N CYS A 36 34.23 46.50 15.89
CA CYS A 36 33.29 45.54 16.49
C CYS A 36 34.02 44.38 17.19
N LEU A 37 35.05 43.83 16.54
CA LEU A 37 35.82 42.69 17.05
C LEU A 37 36.76 43.03 18.22
N SER A 38 37.02 44.31 18.52
CA SER A 38 37.79 44.67 19.72
C SER A 38 37.05 44.33 21.01
N CYS A 39 35.70 44.32 20.97
CA CYS A 39 34.86 43.93 22.10
C CYS A 39 34.21 42.56 21.88
N HIS A 40 33.81 42.24 20.65
CA HIS A 40 33.13 40.98 20.32
C HIS A 40 34.06 39.86 19.87
N GLY A 41 35.38 40.05 19.78
CA GLY A 41 36.29 39.01 19.31
C GLY A 41 36.43 37.84 20.30
N ALA A 42 36.54 36.61 19.78
CA ALA A 42 36.89 35.45 20.61
C ALA A 42 38.25 35.66 21.32
N GLY A 43 38.26 35.48 22.65
CA GLY A 43 39.46 35.64 23.48
C GLY A 43 39.70 37.05 24.04
N GLN A 44 38.73 37.96 23.93
CA GLN A 44 38.72 39.24 24.67
C GLN A 44 38.27 39.03 26.13
N ASP A 45 38.53 40.03 26.98
CA ASP A 45 38.08 40.02 28.39
C ASP A 45 36.55 39.82 28.47
N GLU A 46 36.08 39.06 29.45
CA GLU A 46 34.67 38.70 29.61
C GLU A 46 33.85 39.95 30.00
N ILE A 47 33.27 40.61 29.00
CA ILE A 47 32.33 41.72 29.18
C ILE A 47 30.99 41.12 29.59
N GLU A 48 30.48 41.46 30.76
CA GLU A 48 29.14 41.06 31.20
C GLU A 48 28.08 42.05 30.70
N VAL A 49 26.97 41.53 30.18
CA VAL A 49 25.81 42.30 29.72
C VAL A 49 24.52 41.79 30.37
N PRO A 50 23.46 42.60 30.50
CA PRO A 50 22.17 42.14 31.02
C PRO A 50 21.59 40.97 30.21
N GLY A 51 21.14 39.93 30.91
CA GLY A 51 20.43 38.77 30.37
C GLY A 51 18.92 38.94 30.32
N LEU A 52 18.21 37.85 29.98
CA LEU A 52 16.74 37.83 29.81
C LEU A 52 15.95 38.17 31.09
N ASP A 53 16.57 38.06 32.27
CA ASP A 53 15.98 38.35 33.59
C ASP A 53 16.86 39.34 34.41
N ASP A 54 17.61 40.23 33.75
CA ASP A 54 18.64 41.11 34.37
C ASP A 54 19.83 40.37 35.04
N GLU A 55 19.88 39.04 34.94
CA GLU A 55 21.06 38.25 35.32
C GLU A 55 22.23 38.54 34.37
N PRO A 56 23.45 38.84 34.86
CA PRO A 56 24.60 39.09 34.01
C PRO A 56 24.93 37.86 33.18
N ARG A 57 25.10 38.06 31.87
CA ARG A 57 25.56 37.03 30.93
C ARG A 57 26.80 37.54 30.19
N PRO A 58 27.71 36.67 29.75
CA PRO A 58 28.83 37.08 28.92
C PRO A 58 28.35 37.65 27.58
N LEU A 59 29.09 38.65 27.07
CA LEU A 59 28.95 39.19 25.73
C LEU A 59 29.18 38.07 24.71
N ALA A 60 28.34 38.03 23.68
CA ALA A 60 28.50 37.05 22.61
C ALA A 60 29.79 37.33 21.82
N ALA A 61 30.73 36.39 21.88
CA ALA A 61 31.96 36.44 21.13
C ALA A 61 31.79 35.86 19.72
N VAL A 62 32.57 36.40 18.78
CA VAL A 62 32.66 36.02 17.37
C VAL A 62 34.10 35.61 17.10
N ASP A 63 34.30 34.40 16.59
CA ASP A 63 35.59 33.96 16.08
C ASP A 63 35.74 34.38 14.61
N PRO A 64 36.63 35.33 14.26
CA PRO A 64 36.80 35.78 12.89
C PRO A 64 37.19 34.67 11.91
N HIS A 65 37.90 33.65 12.39
CA HIS A 65 38.31 32.52 11.56
C HIS A 65 37.14 31.58 11.25
N SER A 66 36.22 31.38 12.19
CA SER A 66 35.00 30.58 11.97
C SER A 66 33.98 31.35 11.13
N PHE A 67 33.80 32.66 11.38
CA PHE A 67 32.97 33.54 10.54
C PHE A 67 33.46 33.55 9.08
N GLY A 68 34.78 33.63 8.88
CA GLY A 68 35.42 33.62 7.57
C GLY A 68 35.20 32.32 6.75
N LYS A 69 34.72 31.25 7.38
CA LYS A 69 34.32 29.99 6.72
C LYS A 69 32.82 29.91 6.42
N GLY A 70 32.02 30.81 6.98
CA GLY A 70 30.58 30.86 6.82
C GLY A 70 30.15 31.37 5.43
N VAL A 71 28.88 31.15 5.10
CA VAL A 71 28.31 31.61 3.81
C VAL A 71 28.21 33.13 3.70
N HIS A 72 28.35 33.85 4.82
CA HIS A 72 28.34 35.31 4.91
C HIS A 72 29.73 35.92 5.12
N ALA A 73 30.81 35.16 4.94
CA ALA A 73 32.18 35.63 5.16
C ALA A 73 32.56 36.94 4.42
N GLY A 74 31.85 37.28 3.34
CA GLY A 74 32.04 38.53 2.60
C GLY A 74 31.20 39.73 3.08
N MET A 75 30.40 39.57 4.15
CA MET A 75 29.59 40.64 4.73
C MET A 75 30.32 41.31 5.89
N THR A 76 30.13 42.62 6.04
CA THR A 76 30.57 43.38 7.22
C THR A 76 29.58 43.20 8.38
N CYS A 77 30.02 43.43 9.62
CA CYS A 77 29.19 43.31 10.82
C CYS A 77 27.92 44.17 10.70
N VAL A 78 28.06 45.44 10.29
CA VAL A 78 26.93 46.37 10.08
C VAL A 78 26.09 46.05 8.84
N GLY A 79 26.55 45.18 7.95
CA GLY A 79 25.73 44.64 6.87
C GLY A 79 24.61 43.70 7.37
N CYS A 80 24.81 43.10 8.55
CA CYS A 80 23.79 42.30 9.25
C CYS A 80 23.13 43.12 10.37
N HIS A 81 23.94 43.82 11.18
CA HIS A 81 23.53 44.69 12.27
C HIS A 81 23.17 46.11 11.82
N THR A 82 22.20 46.20 10.90
CA THR A 82 21.74 47.50 10.35
C THR A 82 21.04 48.38 11.39
N ASP A 83 20.69 47.81 12.55
CA ASP A 83 20.09 48.50 13.69
C ASP A 83 21.11 49.25 14.55
N ILE A 84 22.41 48.97 14.41
CA ILE A 84 23.48 49.58 15.21
C ILE A 84 23.95 50.87 14.54
N VAL A 85 24.01 51.97 15.30
CA VAL A 85 24.44 53.29 14.78
C VAL A 85 25.74 53.82 15.39
N ASP A 86 26.30 53.16 16.41
CA ASP A 86 27.59 53.49 17.03
C ASP A 86 28.32 52.24 17.56
N ALA A 87 29.54 52.40 18.07
CA ALA A 87 30.37 51.33 18.62
C ALA A 87 30.76 51.64 20.09
N GLN A 88 29.77 51.95 20.93
CA GLN A 88 29.96 52.23 22.37
C GLN A 88 29.47 51.05 23.23
N GLU A 89 29.82 51.03 24.52
CA GLU A 89 29.49 49.94 25.47
C GLU A 89 27.98 49.60 25.51
N ASP A 90 27.11 50.59 25.29
CA ASP A 90 25.67 50.44 25.10
C ASP A 90 25.24 50.95 23.72
N HIS A 91 25.40 50.09 22.70
CA HIS A 91 25.10 50.40 21.31
C HIS A 91 23.76 51.14 21.14
N ALA A 92 23.80 52.35 20.60
CA ALA A 92 22.62 53.07 20.18
C ALA A 92 21.93 52.33 19.03
N LYS A 93 20.60 52.23 19.12
CA LYS A 93 19.76 51.52 18.13
C LYS A 93 19.02 52.52 17.24
N ALA A 94 19.04 52.26 15.93
CA ALA A 94 18.27 53.03 14.97
C ALA A 94 16.76 52.84 15.22
N GLU A 95 16.02 53.95 15.31
CA GLU A 95 14.56 53.91 15.47
C GLU A 95 13.90 53.24 14.26
N GLY A 96 13.01 52.28 14.53
CA GLY A 96 12.22 51.59 13.49
C GLY A 96 12.97 50.51 12.70
N VAL A 97 14.22 50.20 13.06
CA VAL A 97 14.99 49.10 12.47
C VAL A 97 14.96 47.91 13.43
N SER A 98 14.45 46.77 12.96
CA SER A 98 14.48 45.53 13.75
C SER A 98 15.90 44.97 13.82
N PRO A 99 16.24 44.25 14.90
CA PRO A 99 17.48 43.50 14.99
C PRO A 99 17.67 42.51 13.83
N PRO A 100 18.89 41.99 13.60
CA PRO A 100 19.16 41.05 12.53
C PRO A 100 18.22 39.84 12.58
N GLU A 101 17.52 39.60 11.47
CA GLU A 101 16.56 38.50 11.34
C GLU A 101 16.76 37.82 9.99
N CYS A 102 17.16 36.54 10.04
CA CYS A 102 17.60 35.78 8.88
C CYS A 102 16.51 35.68 7.81
N ALA A 103 15.29 35.32 8.21
CA ALA A 103 14.20 35.02 7.29
C ALA A 103 13.75 36.27 6.52
N GLY A 104 13.61 37.40 7.19
CA GLY A 104 13.17 38.68 6.62
C GLY A 104 14.20 39.26 5.65
N CYS A 105 15.50 39.13 5.95
CA CYS A 105 16.55 39.54 5.03
C CYS A 105 16.54 38.67 3.77
N HIS A 106 16.60 37.34 3.92
CA HIS A 106 16.63 36.42 2.78
C HIS A 106 15.35 36.46 1.93
N GLN A 107 14.18 36.62 2.54
CA GLN A 107 12.92 36.76 1.81
C GLN A 107 12.92 38.00 0.92
N ARG A 108 13.33 39.15 1.47
CA ARG A 108 13.41 40.41 0.71
C ARG A 108 14.38 40.31 -0.47
N LEU A 109 15.57 39.77 -0.21
CA LEU A 109 16.58 39.55 -1.25
C LEU A 109 16.06 38.61 -2.36
N TRP A 110 15.29 37.59 -1.98
CA TRP A 110 14.70 36.66 -2.93
C TRP A 110 13.60 37.31 -3.77
N ASP A 111 12.69 38.04 -3.15
CA ASP A 111 11.61 38.75 -3.83
C ASP A 111 12.17 39.77 -4.83
N GLU A 112 13.23 40.50 -4.45
CA GLU A 112 13.95 41.40 -5.37
C GLU A 112 14.62 40.66 -6.52
N ALA A 113 15.25 39.51 -6.27
CA ALA A 113 15.87 38.69 -7.31
C ALA A 113 14.84 38.17 -8.32
N GLN A 114 13.64 37.79 -7.84
CA GLN A 114 12.54 37.37 -8.70
C GLN A 114 12.04 38.53 -9.58
N GLN A 115 11.84 39.72 -9.00
CA GLN A 115 11.40 40.90 -9.73
C GLN A 115 12.38 41.32 -10.83
N ARG A 116 13.68 41.14 -10.61
CA ARG A 116 14.74 41.46 -11.57
C ARG A 116 15.01 40.34 -12.60
N GLY A 117 14.35 39.19 -12.50
CA GLY A 117 14.58 38.05 -13.38
C GLY A 117 15.90 37.31 -13.12
N GLU A 118 16.48 37.46 -11.93
CA GLU A 118 17.79 36.89 -11.53
C GLU A 118 17.67 35.56 -10.77
N ALA A 119 16.45 35.00 -10.65
CA ALA A 119 16.17 33.83 -9.82
C ALA A 119 17.09 32.63 -10.13
N THR A 120 17.38 32.37 -11.41
CA THR A 120 18.29 31.27 -11.83
C THR A 120 19.74 31.53 -11.44
N ALA A 121 20.18 32.79 -11.43
CA ALA A 121 21.54 33.14 -11.02
C ALA A 121 21.74 33.10 -9.49
N LYS A 122 20.65 33.16 -8.72
CA LYS A 122 20.64 33.14 -7.24
C LYS A 122 19.92 31.90 -6.68
N GLU A 123 20.17 30.74 -7.28
CA GLU A 123 19.54 29.46 -6.90
C GLU A 123 19.63 29.18 -5.39
N ARG A 124 20.80 29.39 -4.77
CA ARG A 124 21.00 29.17 -3.33
C ARG A 124 20.09 30.02 -2.46
N LEU A 125 19.84 31.27 -2.86
CA LEU A 125 18.93 32.17 -2.16
C LEU A 125 17.48 31.66 -2.24
N GLY A 126 17.09 31.09 -3.39
CA GLY A 126 15.81 30.41 -3.56
C GLY A 126 15.64 29.20 -2.63
N THR A 127 16.70 28.39 -2.45
CA THR A 127 16.68 27.29 -1.47
C THR A 127 16.45 27.79 -0.04
N VAL A 128 17.13 28.88 0.35
CA VAL A 128 16.95 29.47 1.69
C VAL A 128 15.53 30.01 1.87
N ALA A 129 14.99 30.70 0.87
CA ALA A 129 13.59 31.15 0.88
C ALA A 129 12.59 29.99 1.01
N ALA A 130 12.84 28.87 0.33
CA ALA A 130 12.03 27.66 0.46
C ALA A 130 12.13 27.05 1.88
N ASN A 131 13.34 26.97 2.45
CA ASN A 131 13.53 26.50 3.83
C ASN A 131 12.83 27.41 4.86
N ILE A 132 12.86 28.73 4.65
CA ILE A 132 12.14 29.70 5.48
C ILE A 132 10.63 29.44 5.43
N ALA A 133 10.08 29.22 4.23
CA ALA A 133 8.67 28.90 4.06
C ALA A 133 8.31 27.59 4.78
N ALA A 134 9.10 26.53 4.61
CA ALA A 134 8.90 25.26 5.30
C ALA A 134 8.99 25.39 6.82
N TYR A 135 9.97 26.15 7.32
CA TYR A 135 10.14 26.41 8.75
C TYR A 135 8.91 27.09 9.36
N LYS A 136 8.34 28.09 8.69
CA LYS A 136 7.13 28.78 9.16
C LYS A 136 5.92 27.86 9.35
N GLU A 137 5.86 26.75 8.62
CA GLU A 137 4.81 25.73 8.73
C GLU A 137 5.14 24.62 9.74
N SER A 138 6.39 24.56 10.19
CA SER A 138 6.88 23.52 11.11
C SER A 138 6.31 23.65 12.52
N PHE A 139 6.46 22.58 13.29
CA PHE A 139 6.16 22.54 14.72
C PHE A 139 7.03 23.50 15.52
N HIS A 140 8.28 23.75 15.09
CA HIS A 140 9.24 24.62 15.78
C HIS A 140 8.91 26.11 15.62
N ALA A 141 8.28 26.52 14.54
CA ALA A 141 7.83 27.91 14.36
C ALA A 141 6.56 28.27 15.15
N ARG A 142 5.92 27.30 15.81
CA ARG A 142 4.75 27.56 16.65
C ARG A 142 5.14 28.37 17.88
N PRO A 143 4.24 29.21 18.43
CA PRO A 143 4.48 29.90 19.69
C PRO A 143 4.90 28.95 20.80
N ASP A 144 5.87 29.39 21.59
CA ASP A 144 6.26 28.65 22.76
C ASP A 144 5.17 28.70 23.85
N ALA A 145 5.10 27.64 24.68
CA ALA A 145 4.06 27.55 25.71
C ALA A 145 4.36 28.50 26.89
N ASP A 146 5.63 28.65 27.25
CA ASP A 146 6.08 29.49 28.36
C ASP A 146 6.36 30.91 27.89
N TYR A 147 6.72 31.08 26.60
CA TYR A 147 7.00 32.38 25.97
C TYR A 147 6.20 32.56 24.67
N PRO A 148 4.91 32.94 24.74
CA PRO A 148 4.03 33.03 23.56
C PRO A 148 4.50 34.01 22.47
N ASP A 149 5.35 34.98 22.82
CA ASP A 149 5.87 35.99 21.90
C ASP A 149 7.04 35.50 21.03
N ARG A 150 7.53 34.26 21.22
CA ARG A 150 8.59 33.66 20.41
C ARG A 150 8.24 32.26 19.91
N PRO A 151 8.83 31.80 18.80
CA PRO A 151 8.71 30.41 18.37
C PRO A 151 9.42 29.46 19.34
N LYS A 152 9.11 28.17 19.25
CA LYS A 152 9.76 27.11 20.06
C LYS A 152 11.26 26.96 19.78
N ALA A 153 11.67 27.13 18.53
CA ALA A 153 13.08 27.18 18.14
C ALA A 153 13.23 28.08 16.93
N THR A 154 14.24 28.93 16.92
CA THR A 154 14.61 29.86 15.85
C THR A 154 15.70 29.27 14.96
N CYS A 155 16.03 29.97 13.87
CA CYS A 155 17.13 29.58 12.99
C CYS A 155 18.48 29.51 13.75
N GLY A 156 18.69 30.41 14.71
CA GLY A 156 19.93 30.50 15.50
C GLY A 156 20.11 29.36 16.52
N ASP A 157 19.02 28.68 16.87
CA ASP A 157 19.07 27.55 17.81
C ASP A 157 19.56 26.27 17.11
N CYS A 158 19.46 26.20 15.78
CA CYS A 158 19.92 25.06 14.97
C CYS A 158 21.16 25.39 14.12
N HIS A 159 21.33 26.65 13.74
CA HIS A 159 22.46 27.13 12.95
C HIS A 159 23.27 28.15 13.74
N ALA A 160 24.59 28.05 13.66
CA ALA A 160 25.47 29.08 14.20
C ALA A 160 25.17 30.44 13.54
N THR A 161 24.93 31.45 14.37
CA THR A 161 24.52 32.80 13.94
C THR A 161 25.63 33.55 13.19
N HIS A 162 26.89 33.38 13.62
CA HIS A 162 28.05 34.02 13.00
C HIS A 162 28.88 33.06 12.12
N ASP A 163 28.87 31.76 12.39
CA ASP A 163 29.72 30.81 11.65
C ASP A 163 28.99 30.06 10.52
N PHE A 164 27.71 30.37 10.26
CA PHE A 164 26.77 29.63 9.41
C PHE A 164 27.45 28.86 8.25
N ALA A 165 27.78 27.59 8.50
CA ALA A 165 28.57 26.75 7.60
C ALA A 165 27.82 25.45 7.35
N VAL A 166 26.84 25.49 6.44
CA VAL A 166 26.13 24.31 5.96
C VAL A 166 26.75 23.89 4.62
N PRO A 167 27.56 22.81 4.57
CA PRO A 167 28.24 22.41 3.34
C PRO A 167 27.27 21.96 2.27
N LYS A 168 27.73 22.00 1.01
CA LYS A 168 26.96 21.55 -0.16
C LYS A 168 26.72 20.04 -0.10
N GLU A 169 25.54 19.59 -0.51
CA GLU A 169 25.23 18.15 -0.61
C GLU A 169 26.19 17.39 -1.53
N GLY A 170 26.47 16.13 -1.18
CA GLY A 170 27.38 15.25 -1.92
C GLY A 170 28.87 15.52 -1.68
N THR A 171 29.23 16.37 -0.71
CA THR A 171 30.62 16.66 -0.35
C THR A 171 31.04 15.91 0.93
N PRO A 172 32.34 15.56 1.08
CA PRO A 172 32.84 14.97 2.33
C PRO A 172 32.61 15.87 3.55
N GLU A 173 32.64 17.19 3.37
CA GLU A 173 32.36 18.15 4.43
C GLU A 173 30.90 18.03 4.91
N ARG A 174 29.96 17.74 4.00
CA ARG A 174 28.55 17.49 4.36
C ARG A 174 28.40 16.22 5.18
N GLU A 175 29.14 15.17 4.86
CA GLU A 175 29.12 13.92 5.62
C GLU A 175 29.59 14.15 7.06
N GLN A 176 30.69 14.90 7.24
CA GLN A 176 31.18 15.28 8.57
C GLN A 176 30.21 16.18 9.31
N TRP A 177 29.61 17.17 8.63
CA TRP A 177 28.58 18.03 9.20
C TRP A 177 27.35 17.23 9.65
N ARG A 178 26.96 16.18 8.92
CA ARG A 178 25.81 15.34 9.32
C ARG A 178 26.03 14.67 10.67
N LEU A 179 27.27 14.30 11.02
CA LEU A 179 27.59 13.68 12.31
C LEU A 179 27.33 14.61 13.50
N THR A 180 27.24 15.92 13.29
CA THR A 180 26.97 16.89 14.37
C THR A 180 25.48 17.08 14.64
N ILE A 181 24.60 16.66 13.71
CA ILE A 181 23.15 16.89 13.77
C ILE A 181 22.51 16.37 15.06
N PRO A 182 22.83 15.16 15.58
CA PRO A 182 22.25 14.70 16.84
C PRO A 182 22.49 15.67 17.99
N LYS A 183 23.71 16.22 18.10
CA LYS A 183 24.04 17.22 19.11
C LYS A 183 23.34 18.55 18.86
N THR A 184 23.21 18.97 17.61
CA THR A 184 22.46 20.19 17.26
C THR A 184 21.01 20.14 17.73
N CYS A 185 20.33 18.99 17.59
CA CYS A 185 18.95 18.85 18.06
C CYS A 185 18.88 18.60 19.57
N GLY A 186 19.81 17.80 20.10
CA GLY A 186 19.71 17.16 21.40
C GLY A 186 20.36 17.89 22.56
N ALA A 187 21.44 18.64 22.34
CA ALA A 187 22.28 19.15 23.42
C ALA A 187 21.63 20.23 24.30
N THR A 188 20.49 20.79 23.86
CA THR A 188 19.83 21.92 24.57
C THR A 188 18.30 21.81 24.59
N CYS A 189 17.68 21.08 23.66
CA CYS A 189 16.22 21.00 23.57
C CYS A 189 15.65 19.59 23.65
N HIS A 190 16.42 18.56 23.25
CA HIS A 190 15.97 17.17 23.14
C HIS A 190 16.94 16.21 23.84
N GLU A 191 17.33 16.56 25.06
CA GLU A 191 18.37 15.88 25.84
C GLU A 191 18.04 14.41 26.07
N ASP A 192 16.82 14.11 26.53
CA ASP A 192 16.35 12.74 26.72
C ASP A 192 16.39 11.92 25.42
N GLN A 193 16.02 12.53 24.29
CA GLN A 193 16.02 11.85 23.00
C GLN A 193 17.44 11.61 22.49
N LEU A 194 18.38 12.51 22.81
CA LEU A 194 19.80 12.34 22.50
C LEU A 194 20.41 11.20 23.32
N GLU A 195 20.10 11.13 24.62
CA GLU A 195 20.56 10.04 25.49
C GLU A 195 20.06 8.68 24.99
N ASP A 196 18.77 8.58 24.67
CA ASP A 196 18.19 7.38 24.05
C ASP A 196 18.87 7.05 22.71
N PHE A 197 19.09 8.05 21.87
CA PHE A 197 19.70 7.87 20.56
C PHE A 197 21.16 7.38 20.66
N GLU A 198 21.95 7.93 21.57
CA GLU A 198 23.36 7.54 21.78
C GLU A 198 23.51 6.05 22.09
N THR A 199 22.58 5.47 22.84
CA THR A 199 22.58 4.03 23.17
C THR A 199 22.04 3.14 22.05
N SER A 200 21.37 3.71 21.04
CA SER A 200 20.76 2.97 19.94
C SER A 200 21.77 2.45 18.92
N ALA A 201 21.37 1.46 18.12
CA ALA A 201 22.16 0.96 17.00
C ALA A 201 22.51 2.07 15.97
N HIS A 202 21.63 3.05 15.77
CA HIS A 202 21.92 4.20 14.91
C HIS A 202 22.90 5.17 15.54
N GLY A 203 22.76 5.49 16.83
CA GLY A 203 23.68 6.38 17.55
C GLY A 203 25.07 5.77 17.74
N GLN A 204 25.18 4.46 18.01
CA GLN A 204 26.46 3.77 18.03
C GLN A 204 27.19 3.88 16.69
N ARG A 205 26.46 3.77 15.57
CA ARG A 205 27.03 3.93 14.24
C ARG A 205 27.45 5.37 13.91
N VAL A 206 26.60 6.36 14.23
CA VAL A 206 26.87 7.78 13.92
C VAL A 206 27.88 8.38 14.90
N MET A 207 27.65 8.24 16.20
CA MET A 207 28.38 8.94 17.25
C MET A 207 29.53 8.10 17.84
N GLY A 208 29.40 6.77 17.85
CA GLY A 208 30.45 5.85 18.31
C GLY A 208 31.50 5.57 17.23
N GLU A 209 31.05 5.12 16.06
CA GLU A 209 31.94 4.76 14.94
C GLU A 209 32.29 5.95 14.03
N GLY A 210 31.50 7.03 14.08
CA GLY A 210 31.68 8.19 13.18
C GLY A 210 31.27 7.89 11.72
N ASP A 211 30.38 6.92 11.48
CA ASP A 211 29.94 6.57 10.12
C ASP A 211 28.79 7.50 9.67
N PRO A 212 29.02 8.38 8.68
CA PRO A 212 28.02 9.33 8.20
C PRO A 212 26.86 8.66 7.44
N LYS A 213 26.94 7.35 7.18
CA LYS A 213 25.85 6.55 6.61
C LYS A 213 24.81 6.12 7.65
N GLY A 214 25.11 6.25 8.94
CA GLY A 214 24.11 6.02 9.99
C GLY A 214 22.99 7.05 9.94
N ALA A 215 21.78 6.64 10.33
CA ALA A 215 20.62 7.53 10.35
C ALA A 215 20.78 8.59 11.46
N VAL A 216 20.53 9.85 11.12
CA VAL A 216 20.52 10.99 12.05
C VAL A 216 19.11 11.56 12.18
N CYS A 217 18.90 12.50 13.11
CA CYS A 217 17.58 13.08 13.41
C CYS A 217 16.82 13.55 12.16
N THR A 218 17.51 14.20 11.22
CA THR A 218 16.91 14.76 10.00
C THR A 218 16.48 13.71 8.98
N ASP A 219 16.96 12.46 9.08
CA ASP A 219 16.50 11.37 8.21
C ASP A 219 15.08 10.91 8.60
N CYS A 220 14.68 11.14 9.86
CA CYS A 220 13.36 10.78 10.37
C CYS A 220 12.43 12.01 10.54
N HIS A 221 12.96 13.19 10.87
CA HIS A 221 12.16 14.39 11.24
C HIS A 221 12.13 15.52 10.22
N THR A 222 12.83 15.42 9.08
CA THR A 222 13.16 16.55 8.18
C THR A 222 13.92 17.68 8.89
N SER A 223 14.52 18.62 8.16
CA SER A 223 15.31 19.70 8.79
C SER A 223 14.52 20.99 9.02
N HIS A 224 13.65 21.37 8.08
CA HIS A 224 12.94 22.66 8.11
C HIS A 224 11.43 22.51 8.12
N GLU A 225 10.85 21.33 7.87
CA GLU A 225 9.40 21.10 7.92
C GLU A 225 9.06 20.13 9.06
N ILE A 226 9.72 20.26 10.21
CA ILE A 226 9.59 19.32 11.32
C ILE A 226 8.13 19.28 11.78
N ARG A 227 7.50 18.11 11.71
CA ARG A 227 6.12 17.88 12.15
C ARG A 227 6.10 17.29 13.55
N GLY A 228 5.01 17.56 14.28
CA GLY A 228 4.81 16.93 15.59
C GLY A 228 4.69 15.42 15.47
N ALA A 229 5.44 14.68 16.30
CA ALA A 229 5.53 13.21 16.24
C ALA A 229 4.19 12.48 16.44
N SER A 230 3.22 13.14 17.06
CA SER A 230 1.87 12.61 17.26
C SER A 230 0.96 12.71 16.03
N SER A 231 1.33 13.52 15.04
CA SER A 231 0.50 13.78 13.85
C SER A 231 0.41 12.58 12.92
N HIS A 232 -0.72 12.45 12.23
CA HIS A 232 -0.92 11.36 11.24
C HIS A 232 0.08 11.44 10.08
N PRO A 233 0.33 12.60 9.45
CA PRO A 233 1.28 12.67 8.34
C PRO A 233 2.70 12.24 8.74
N PHE A 234 3.20 12.71 9.89
CA PHE A 234 4.51 12.30 10.40
C PHE A 234 4.60 10.78 10.58
N LYS A 235 3.59 10.16 11.19
CA LYS A 235 3.59 8.70 11.45
C LYS A 235 3.62 7.87 10.16
N LEU A 236 3.01 8.35 9.08
CA LEU A 236 3.06 7.68 7.78
C LEU A 236 4.41 7.89 7.09
N GLU A 237 4.90 9.13 7.09
CA GLU A 237 6.20 9.47 6.51
C GLU A 237 7.36 8.76 7.23
N ASN A 238 7.28 8.60 8.55
CA ASN A 238 8.30 7.92 9.33
C ASN A 238 8.44 6.42 8.97
N VAL A 239 7.35 5.76 8.59
CA VAL A 239 7.41 4.37 8.07
C VAL A 239 8.21 4.33 6.78
N GLU A 240 8.03 5.31 5.90
CA GLU A 240 8.81 5.43 4.65
C GLU A 240 10.28 5.78 4.93
N ALA A 241 10.55 6.62 5.93
CA ALA A 241 11.90 7.01 6.32
C ALA A 241 12.75 5.79 6.70
N CYS A 242 12.21 4.86 7.49
CA CYS A 242 12.90 3.60 7.81
C CYS A 242 13.24 2.80 6.54
N GLY A 243 12.32 2.74 5.58
CA GLY A 243 12.49 1.99 4.33
C GLY A 243 13.50 2.58 3.35
N GLY A 244 13.93 3.84 3.55
CA GLY A 244 15.02 4.43 2.76
C GLY A 244 16.34 3.66 2.90
N CYS A 245 16.55 3.01 4.04
CA CYS A 245 17.69 2.12 4.30
C CYS A 245 17.28 0.65 4.50
N HIS A 246 16.05 0.38 4.97
CA HIS A 246 15.51 -0.95 5.25
C HIS A 246 14.42 -1.37 4.24
N GLU A 247 14.77 -1.35 2.95
CA GLU A 247 13.81 -1.56 1.86
C GLU A 247 13.13 -2.93 1.90
N ALA A 248 13.90 -4.00 2.19
CA ALA A 248 13.39 -5.37 2.25
C ALA A 248 12.40 -5.57 3.41
N GLU A 249 12.71 -4.99 4.57
CA GLU A 249 11.85 -5.01 5.75
C GLU A 249 10.59 -4.18 5.52
N LEU A 250 10.67 -3.03 4.85
CA LEU A 250 9.51 -2.22 4.47
C LEU A 250 8.59 -2.98 3.53
N HIS A 251 9.13 -3.68 2.52
CA HIS A 251 8.33 -4.48 1.61
C HIS A 251 7.56 -5.58 2.34
N SER A 252 8.27 -6.43 3.09
CA SER A 252 7.63 -7.53 3.84
C SER A 252 6.67 -7.04 4.93
N TYR A 253 6.94 -5.89 5.55
CA TYR A 253 6.04 -5.25 6.48
C TYR A 253 4.73 -4.78 5.81
N ARG A 254 4.80 -4.23 4.59
CA ARG A 254 3.63 -3.80 3.81
C ARG A 254 2.71 -4.95 3.43
N ASP A 255 3.23 -6.17 3.36
CA ASP A 255 2.44 -7.39 3.13
C ASP A 255 1.63 -7.81 4.36
N THR A 256 1.97 -7.30 5.55
CA THR A 256 1.20 -7.54 6.77
C THR A 256 -0.03 -6.65 6.85
N TYR A 257 -1.04 -7.07 7.62
CA TYR A 257 -2.22 -6.23 7.89
C TYR A 257 -1.86 -4.86 8.50
N HIS A 258 -0.80 -4.80 9.33
CA HIS A 258 -0.34 -3.53 9.90
C HIS A 258 0.14 -2.56 8.83
N GLY A 259 0.98 -3.05 7.91
CA GLY A 259 1.51 -2.27 6.79
C GLY A 259 0.45 -1.93 5.75
N GLN A 260 -0.47 -2.84 5.44
CA GLN A 260 -1.59 -2.59 4.53
C GLN A 260 -2.46 -1.41 5.00
N VAL A 261 -2.80 -1.36 6.30
CA VAL A 261 -3.60 -0.26 6.86
C VAL A 261 -2.83 1.07 6.83
N ASN A 262 -1.53 1.06 7.10
CA ASN A 262 -0.69 2.26 6.96
C ASN A 262 -0.61 2.72 5.50
N LYS A 263 -0.49 1.79 4.54
CA LYS A 263 -0.47 2.11 3.10
C LYS A 263 -1.80 2.70 2.62
N LEU A 264 -2.91 2.28 3.23
CA LEU A 264 -4.22 2.91 3.04
C LEU A 264 -4.35 4.32 3.67
N GLY A 265 -3.32 4.81 4.35
CA GLY A 265 -3.26 6.17 4.92
C GLY A 265 -3.73 6.30 6.36
N TYR A 266 -3.79 5.19 7.12
CA TYR A 266 -4.29 5.19 8.50
C TYR A 266 -3.23 4.73 9.49
N THR A 267 -3.05 5.43 10.61
CA THR A 267 -1.89 5.22 11.51
C THR A 267 -2.20 4.46 12.80
N TYR A 268 -3.38 3.87 12.92
CA TYR A 268 -3.84 3.21 14.16
C TYR A 268 -3.43 1.74 14.26
N THR A 269 -2.73 1.20 13.26
CA THR A 269 -2.02 -0.08 13.31
C THR A 269 -0.55 0.10 13.64
N ALA A 270 0.13 -0.96 14.05
CA ALA A 270 1.54 -0.88 14.44
C ALA A 270 2.41 -0.38 13.28
N LYS A 271 3.34 0.53 13.55
CA LYS A 271 4.39 1.04 12.65
C LYS A 271 5.74 0.46 13.07
N CYS A 272 6.80 0.71 12.30
CA CYS A 272 8.16 0.27 12.64
C CYS A 272 8.54 0.68 14.08
N SER A 273 8.28 1.94 14.45
CA SER A 273 8.59 2.49 15.76
C SER A 273 7.79 1.89 16.92
N ASP A 274 6.59 1.35 16.66
CA ASP A 274 5.78 0.73 17.71
C ASP A 274 6.34 -0.64 18.14
N CYS A 275 7.16 -1.27 17.28
CA CYS A 275 7.83 -2.53 17.60
C CYS A 275 9.29 -2.33 17.99
N HIS A 276 10.02 -1.47 17.27
CA HIS A 276 11.46 -1.28 17.43
C HIS A 276 11.84 -0.17 18.41
N GLY A 277 10.91 0.73 18.77
CA GLY A 277 11.21 1.99 19.44
C GLY A 277 11.45 3.14 18.46
N SER A 278 11.64 4.35 18.98
CA SER A 278 11.86 5.57 18.17
C SER A 278 13.32 6.03 18.15
N HIS A 279 13.87 6.39 19.31
CA HIS A 279 15.25 6.90 19.43
C HIS A 279 16.21 5.83 19.95
N GLY A 280 15.81 5.00 20.93
CA GLY A 280 16.59 3.88 21.47
C GLY A 280 16.47 2.55 20.71
N ILE A 281 16.54 2.57 19.38
CA ILE A 281 16.35 1.35 18.55
C ILE A 281 17.55 0.41 18.69
N LEU A 282 17.31 -0.83 19.11
CA LEU A 282 18.34 -1.87 19.26
C LEU A 282 18.20 -3.00 18.24
N GLY A 283 19.30 -3.73 17.99
CA GLY A 283 19.32 -4.91 17.12
C GLY A 283 18.44 -6.04 17.65
N ALA A 284 17.91 -6.90 16.77
CA ALA A 284 16.95 -7.93 17.18
C ALA A 284 17.54 -9.04 18.07
N ASP A 285 18.86 -9.24 18.01
CA ASP A 285 19.60 -10.21 18.83
C ASP A 285 20.02 -9.63 20.19
N ASP A 286 19.81 -8.33 20.42
CA ASP A 286 20.10 -7.69 21.70
C ASP A 286 19.03 -8.05 22.74
N PRO A 287 19.38 -8.59 23.92
CA PRO A 287 18.41 -8.95 24.96
C PRO A 287 17.53 -7.80 25.47
N GLU A 288 17.97 -6.55 25.36
CA GLU A 288 17.22 -5.36 25.78
C GLU A 288 16.30 -4.84 24.66
N SER A 289 16.45 -5.35 23.44
CA SER A 289 15.62 -4.94 22.30
C SER A 289 14.16 -5.30 22.50
N ALA A 290 13.27 -4.36 22.17
CA ALA A 290 11.82 -4.58 22.20
C ALA A 290 11.36 -5.70 21.25
N VAL A 291 12.13 -6.01 20.20
CA VAL A 291 11.81 -7.09 19.25
C VAL A 291 12.52 -8.41 19.53
N HIS A 292 13.38 -8.44 20.55
CA HIS A 292 14.02 -9.67 21.03
C HIS A 292 12.97 -10.72 21.40
N MET A 293 13.28 -12.00 21.21
CA MET A 293 12.31 -13.09 21.38
C MET A 293 11.63 -13.08 22.76
N ASP A 294 12.40 -12.77 23.81
CA ASP A 294 11.91 -12.73 25.20
C ASP A 294 11.05 -11.50 25.51
N ASN A 295 11.22 -10.40 24.77
CA ASN A 295 10.49 -9.14 24.98
C ASN A 295 9.28 -9.00 24.06
N ARG A 296 9.25 -9.73 22.94
CA ARG A 296 8.30 -9.55 21.85
C ARG A 296 6.84 -9.67 22.29
N LEU A 297 6.51 -10.57 23.21
CA LEU A 297 5.14 -10.69 23.73
C LEU A 297 4.70 -9.39 24.42
N LYS A 298 5.57 -8.81 25.26
CA LYS A 298 5.31 -7.53 25.93
C LYS A 298 5.13 -6.41 24.91
N THR A 299 5.94 -6.40 23.85
CA THR A 299 5.83 -5.46 22.73
C THR A 299 4.50 -5.58 22.01
N CYS A 300 4.06 -6.80 21.65
CA CYS A 300 2.73 -7.02 21.09
C CYS A 300 1.63 -6.51 22.04
N GLN A 301 1.76 -6.77 23.34
CA GLN A 301 0.79 -6.37 24.37
C GLN A 301 0.70 -4.87 24.60
N GLN A 302 1.66 -4.07 24.13
CA GLN A 302 1.52 -2.61 24.14
C GLN A 302 0.30 -2.16 23.32
N CYS A 303 -0.02 -2.86 22.23
CA CYS A 303 -1.16 -2.57 21.37
C CYS A 303 -2.29 -3.61 21.48
N HIS A 304 -1.95 -4.89 21.62
CA HIS A 304 -2.89 -5.99 21.80
C HIS A 304 -3.11 -6.26 23.29
N SER A 305 -3.96 -5.45 23.91
CA SER A 305 -4.37 -5.58 25.32
C SER A 305 -5.86 -5.32 25.46
N ASP A 306 -6.53 -6.10 26.32
CA ASP A 306 -7.96 -5.92 26.65
C ASP A 306 -8.26 -4.54 27.26
N LYS A 307 -7.23 -3.81 27.70
CA LYS A 307 -7.35 -2.43 28.19
C LYS A 307 -7.63 -1.44 27.07
N LYS A 308 -7.37 -1.80 25.80
CA LYS A 308 -7.62 -0.96 24.63
C LYS A 308 -8.92 -1.38 23.97
N GLU A 309 -9.77 -0.41 23.66
CA GLU A 309 -11.07 -0.67 23.04
C GLU A 309 -10.94 -1.46 21.73
N GLY A 310 -11.66 -2.56 21.63
CA GLY A 310 -11.69 -3.42 20.43
C GLY A 310 -10.44 -4.28 20.22
N MET A 311 -9.51 -4.32 21.18
CA MET A 311 -8.33 -5.18 21.15
C MET A 311 -8.44 -6.31 22.18
N VAL A 312 -7.77 -7.43 21.88
CA VAL A 312 -7.66 -8.58 22.78
C VAL A 312 -6.20 -8.75 23.17
N THR A 313 -5.95 -9.15 24.41
CA THR A 313 -4.60 -9.40 24.91
C THR A 313 -3.86 -10.46 24.08
N ALA A 314 -2.67 -10.12 23.58
CA ALA A 314 -1.83 -11.08 22.85
C ALA A 314 -1.34 -12.22 23.76
N THR A 315 -1.40 -13.44 23.25
CA THR A 315 -0.91 -14.67 23.88
C THR A 315 0.49 -15.05 23.37
N GLU A 316 1.15 -16.02 24.02
CA GLU A 316 2.48 -16.51 23.64
C GLU A 316 2.57 -17.03 22.20
N GLY A 317 1.46 -17.52 21.63
CA GLY A 317 1.42 -17.95 20.23
C GLY A 317 1.91 -16.87 19.27
N PHE A 318 1.70 -15.58 19.56
CA PHE A 318 2.15 -14.48 18.70
C PHE A 318 3.67 -14.27 18.64
N ILE A 319 4.45 -14.83 19.58
CA ILE A 319 5.91 -14.60 19.63
C ILE A 319 6.60 -15.02 18.34
N THR A 320 6.12 -16.09 17.69
CA THR A 320 6.69 -16.60 16.43
C THR A 320 6.05 -16.01 15.17
N PHE A 321 5.14 -15.04 15.31
CA PHE A 321 4.68 -14.26 14.16
C PHE A 321 5.87 -13.47 13.60
N GLY A 322 6.02 -13.48 12.28
CA GLY A 322 7.07 -12.74 11.60
C GLY A 322 6.51 -11.49 10.92
N PRO A 323 6.64 -10.27 11.50
CA PRO A 323 6.19 -9.03 10.86
C PRO A 323 6.95 -8.68 9.57
N HIS A 324 8.11 -9.30 9.35
CA HIS A 324 8.95 -9.17 8.15
C HIS A 324 9.14 -10.52 7.42
N ALA A 325 8.24 -11.48 7.67
CA ALA A 325 8.30 -12.77 6.97
C ALA A 325 8.08 -12.56 5.47
N ASN A 326 8.91 -13.22 4.66
CA ASN A 326 8.83 -13.16 3.20
C ASN A 326 8.85 -14.57 2.59
N SER A 327 8.61 -14.65 1.29
CA SER A 327 8.49 -15.91 0.54
C SER A 327 9.77 -16.32 -0.22
N HIS A 328 10.82 -15.52 -0.17
CA HIS A 328 12.03 -15.70 -0.98
C HIS A 328 13.20 -16.29 -0.19
N ASP A 329 13.18 -16.18 1.14
CA ASP A 329 14.21 -16.68 2.04
C ASP A 329 13.77 -18.01 2.71
N PHE A 330 14.31 -19.12 2.20
CA PHE A 330 14.01 -20.45 2.75
C PHE A 330 14.67 -20.69 4.11
N ASP A 331 15.86 -20.12 4.34
CA ASP A 331 16.63 -20.38 5.57
C ASP A 331 15.98 -19.71 6.77
N LYS A 332 15.41 -18.51 6.57
CA LYS A 332 14.72 -17.75 7.61
C LYS A 332 13.23 -18.07 7.71
N TYR A 333 12.55 -18.31 6.57
CA TYR A 333 11.10 -18.50 6.50
C TYR A 333 10.68 -19.73 5.67
N PRO A 334 11.10 -20.95 6.05
CA PRO A 334 10.86 -22.16 5.26
C PRO A 334 9.36 -22.41 5.01
N GLN A 335 8.50 -22.10 5.98
CA GLN A 335 7.07 -22.39 5.87
C GLN A 335 6.38 -21.47 4.86
N MET A 336 6.79 -20.20 4.84
CA MET A 336 6.30 -19.22 3.86
C MET A 336 6.78 -19.56 2.46
N TRP A 337 8.06 -19.91 2.32
CA TRP A 337 8.61 -20.33 1.03
C TRP A 337 7.86 -21.54 0.45
N ILE A 338 7.67 -22.60 1.26
CA ILE A 338 6.98 -23.83 0.82
C ILE A 338 5.53 -23.51 0.45
N ALA A 339 4.81 -22.78 1.31
CA ALA A 339 3.41 -22.42 1.06
C ALA A 339 3.28 -21.59 -0.21
N THR A 340 4.16 -20.60 -0.42
CA THR A 340 4.14 -19.75 -1.62
C THR A 340 4.38 -20.58 -2.89
N ARG A 341 5.42 -21.43 -2.91
CA ARG A 341 5.72 -22.25 -4.08
C ARG A 341 4.59 -23.22 -4.42
N PHE A 342 3.97 -23.80 -3.40
CA PHE A 342 2.80 -24.65 -3.58
C PHE A 342 1.62 -23.86 -4.16
N MET A 343 1.25 -22.72 -3.57
CA MET A 343 0.13 -21.90 -4.03
C MET A 343 0.35 -21.38 -5.45
N VAL A 344 1.54 -20.83 -5.75
CA VAL A 344 1.87 -20.34 -7.10
C VAL A 344 1.81 -21.48 -8.13
N ALA A 345 2.35 -22.66 -7.81
CA ALA A 345 2.26 -23.82 -8.71
C ALA A 345 0.81 -24.25 -8.96
N LEU A 346 -0.02 -24.23 -7.91
CA LEU A 346 -1.45 -24.51 -7.99
C LEU A 346 -2.16 -23.49 -8.90
N LEU A 347 -1.94 -22.19 -8.68
CA LEU A 347 -2.54 -21.10 -9.46
C LEU A 347 -2.16 -21.22 -10.95
N ILE A 348 -0.86 -21.38 -11.25
CA ILE A 348 -0.38 -21.55 -12.62
C ILE A 348 -1.02 -22.79 -13.26
N GLY A 349 -1.05 -23.92 -12.55
CA GLY A 349 -1.62 -25.16 -13.05
C GLY A 349 -3.13 -25.04 -13.36
N VAL A 350 -3.90 -24.46 -12.44
CA VAL A 350 -5.34 -24.26 -12.62
C VAL A 350 -5.61 -23.30 -13.77
N PHE A 351 -5.00 -22.11 -13.80
CA PHE A 351 -5.25 -21.15 -14.87
C PHE A 351 -4.78 -21.65 -16.23
N ALA A 352 -3.59 -22.26 -16.32
CA ALA A 352 -3.11 -22.81 -17.59
C ALA A 352 -4.08 -23.86 -18.15
N PHE A 353 -4.61 -24.75 -17.31
CA PHE A 353 -5.57 -25.76 -17.73
C PHE A 353 -6.90 -25.13 -18.19
N PHE A 354 -7.51 -24.27 -17.37
CA PHE A 354 -8.84 -23.75 -17.66
C PHE A 354 -8.86 -22.67 -18.74
N TRP A 355 -7.86 -21.80 -18.81
CA TRP A 355 -7.78 -20.83 -19.89
C TRP A 355 -7.45 -21.49 -21.23
N ALA A 356 -6.59 -22.53 -21.24
CA ALA A 356 -6.39 -23.33 -22.45
C ALA A 356 -7.69 -24.03 -22.85
N HIS A 357 -8.44 -24.57 -21.89
CA HIS A 357 -9.75 -25.17 -22.14
C HIS A 357 -10.75 -24.18 -22.76
N CYS A 358 -10.91 -22.99 -22.18
CA CYS A 358 -11.78 -21.93 -22.72
C CYS A 358 -11.31 -21.46 -24.11
N GLY A 359 -10.01 -21.26 -24.31
CA GLY A 359 -9.44 -20.83 -25.59
C GLY A 359 -9.62 -21.86 -26.70
N LEU A 360 -9.39 -23.14 -26.40
CA LEU A 360 -9.63 -24.25 -27.32
C LEU A 360 -11.11 -24.39 -27.68
N TRP A 361 -12.01 -24.19 -26.71
CA TRP A 361 -13.44 -24.16 -26.96
C TRP A 361 -13.80 -23.05 -27.94
N TYR A 362 -13.37 -21.82 -27.64
CA TYR A 362 -13.65 -20.67 -28.49
C TYR A 362 -13.13 -20.87 -29.91
N TYR A 363 -11.89 -21.36 -30.04
CA TYR A 363 -11.28 -21.68 -31.33
C TYR A 363 -12.11 -22.71 -32.11
N ARG A 364 -12.54 -23.79 -31.46
CA ARG A 364 -13.28 -24.87 -32.11
C ARG A 364 -14.65 -24.42 -32.59
N GLU A 365 -15.40 -23.69 -31.77
CA GLU A 365 -16.71 -23.16 -32.19
C GLU A 365 -16.57 -22.12 -33.29
N TRP A 366 -15.54 -21.27 -33.24
CA TRP A 366 -15.24 -20.35 -34.33
C TRP A 366 -14.96 -21.09 -35.64
N GLN A 367 -14.19 -22.18 -35.62
CA GLN A 367 -13.96 -23.02 -36.80
C GLN A 367 -15.26 -23.64 -37.33
N GLU A 368 -16.08 -24.25 -36.47
CA GLU A 368 -17.34 -24.89 -36.88
C GLU A 368 -18.34 -23.89 -37.48
N ARG A 369 -18.37 -22.64 -36.97
CA ARG A 369 -19.13 -21.53 -37.56
C ARG A 369 -18.61 -21.12 -38.93
N LYS A 370 -17.27 -20.99 -39.08
CA LYS A 370 -16.63 -20.66 -40.36
C LYS A 370 -16.90 -21.74 -41.42
N GLU A 371 -16.92 -23.00 -41.01
CA GLU A 371 -17.24 -24.15 -41.87
C GLU A 371 -18.76 -24.30 -42.15
N ARG A 372 -19.61 -23.42 -41.62
CA ARG A 372 -21.08 -23.53 -41.63
C ARG A 372 -21.61 -24.88 -41.12
N LYS A 373 -20.81 -25.59 -40.30
CA LYS A 373 -21.22 -26.83 -39.62
C LYS A 373 -22.07 -26.56 -38.38
N SER A 374 -22.24 -25.29 -37.98
CA SER A 374 -23.32 -24.90 -37.06
C SER A 374 -24.66 -24.94 -37.79
N GLU A 375 -25.06 -26.12 -38.24
CA GLU A 375 -26.43 -26.35 -38.69
C GLU A 375 -27.34 -26.13 -37.49
N THR A 376 -28.17 -25.09 -37.57
CA THR A 376 -29.49 -25.10 -36.95
C THR A 376 -30.25 -26.26 -37.57
N ARG A 377 -30.08 -27.47 -37.00
CA ARG A 377 -30.91 -28.60 -37.35
C ARG A 377 -32.24 -28.37 -36.64
N VAL A 378 -33.22 -27.95 -37.43
CA VAL A 378 -34.62 -27.62 -37.15
C VAL A 378 -34.88 -26.10 -37.07
N ASP A 379 -35.31 -25.55 -38.20
CA ASP A 379 -36.10 -24.32 -38.25
C ASP A 379 -37.49 -24.64 -37.68
N THR A 380 -37.76 -24.17 -36.47
CA THR A 380 -39.07 -24.30 -35.80
C THR A 380 -40.03 -23.16 -36.16
N SER A 381 -39.61 -22.20 -37.00
CA SER A 381 -40.47 -21.11 -37.45
C SER A 381 -41.56 -21.64 -38.37
N GLY A 382 -42.72 -21.96 -37.78
CA GLY A 382 -43.87 -22.57 -38.46
C GLY A 382 -44.40 -23.85 -37.82
N LEU A 383 -43.75 -24.40 -36.80
CA LEU A 383 -44.29 -25.51 -36.01
C LEU A 383 -44.99 -24.95 -34.76
N ASP A 384 -46.29 -25.20 -34.63
CA ASP A 384 -47.11 -24.92 -33.44
C ASP A 384 -46.75 -25.90 -32.30
N LEU A 385 -45.48 -25.88 -31.89
CA LEU A 385 -44.99 -26.58 -30.72
C LEU A 385 -45.28 -25.68 -29.52
N PRO A 386 -45.98 -26.19 -28.47
CA PRO A 386 -46.18 -25.39 -27.28
C PRO A 386 -44.80 -24.98 -26.75
N GLN A 387 -44.56 -23.67 -26.63
CA GLN A 387 -43.30 -23.07 -26.16
C GLN A 387 -43.11 -23.30 -24.65
N LYS A 388 -43.16 -24.56 -24.23
CA LYS A 388 -42.94 -24.97 -22.86
C LYS A 388 -41.44 -24.91 -22.58
N HIS A 389 -41.13 -24.41 -21.40
CA HIS A 389 -39.78 -24.42 -20.86
C HIS A 389 -39.60 -25.62 -19.92
N PHE A 390 -38.35 -26.06 -19.76
CA PHE A 390 -37.96 -27.00 -18.73
C PHE A 390 -37.58 -26.24 -17.46
N ARG A 391 -38.18 -26.60 -16.32
CA ARG A 391 -37.82 -26.04 -15.01
C ARG A 391 -36.50 -26.64 -14.52
N ARG A 392 -35.41 -25.89 -14.71
CA ARG A 392 -34.06 -26.27 -14.26
C ARG A 392 -33.82 -25.98 -12.78
N PHE A 393 -34.22 -24.80 -12.29
CA PHE A 393 -33.91 -24.37 -10.93
C PHE A 393 -35.15 -23.89 -10.14
N PRO A 394 -35.44 -24.52 -8.98
CA PRO A 394 -36.40 -24.00 -8.01
C PRO A 394 -36.04 -22.61 -7.47
N TRP A 395 -37.04 -21.83 -7.04
CA TRP A 395 -36.86 -20.44 -6.60
C TRP A 395 -35.87 -20.26 -5.44
N GLY A 396 -35.84 -21.20 -4.48
CA GLY A 396 -34.93 -21.12 -3.32
C GLY A 396 -33.46 -21.11 -3.73
N TRP A 397 -33.08 -21.92 -4.71
CA TRP A 397 -31.72 -21.96 -5.25
C TRP A 397 -31.33 -20.68 -5.98
N ARG A 398 -32.30 -20.04 -6.63
CA ARG A 398 -32.09 -18.79 -7.38
C ARG A 398 -31.78 -17.63 -6.44
N ILE A 399 -32.51 -17.54 -5.34
CA ILE A 399 -32.24 -16.54 -4.28
C ILE A 399 -30.91 -16.84 -3.60
N ALA A 400 -30.66 -18.09 -3.23
CA ALA A 400 -29.39 -18.49 -2.61
C ALA A 400 -28.20 -18.11 -3.50
N HIS A 401 -28.27 -18.38 -4.80
CA HIS A 401 -27.25 -17.98 -5.76
C HIS A 401 -27.08 -16.46 -5.83
N LEU A 402 -28.17 -15.69 -5.96
CA LEU A 402 -28.09 -14.23 -6.04
C LEU A 402 -27.43 -13.63 -4.79
N VAL A 403 -27.85 -14.06 -3.60
CA VAL A 403 -27.26 -13.58 -2.34
C VAL A 403 -25.80 -14.00 -2.26
N PHE A 404 -25.48 -15.24 -2.62
CA PHE A 404 -24.11 -15.74 -2.63
C PHE A 404 -23.20 -14.94 -3.58
N ALA A 405 -23.69 -14.57 -4.76
CA ALA A 405 -22.96 -13.74 -5.72
C ALA A 405 -22.67 -12.34 -5.16
N LEU A 406 -23.67 -11.67 -4.58
CA LEU A 406 -23.51 -10.34 -3.97
C LEU A 406 -22.52 -10.35 -2.81
N VAL A 407 -22.63 -11.36 -1.94
CA VAL A 407 -21.71 -11.56 -0.81
C VAL A 407 -20.29 -11.82 -1.32
N THR A 408 -20.14 -12.65 -2.35
CA THR A 408 -18.82 -12.96 -2.93
C THR A 408 -18.17 -11.72 -3.55
N MET A 409 -18.91 -10.93 -4.33
CA MET A 409 -18.42 -9.66 -4.87
C MET A 409 -18.02 -8.68 -3.76
N THR A 410 -18.77 -8.64 -2.66
CA THR A 410 -18.44 -7.83 -1.47
C THR A 410 -17.15 -8.30 -0.80
N LEU A 411 -16.95 -9.62 -0.66
CA LEU A 411 -15.71 -10.18 -0.13
C LEU A 411 -14.52 -9.87 -1.04
N ILE A 412 -14.70 -9.96 -2.35
CA ILE A 412 -13.65 -9.64 -3.33
C ILE A 412 -13.24 -8.18 -3.22
N ILE A 413 -14.17 -7.21 -3.31
CA ILE A 413 -13.80 -5.78 -3.27
C ILE A 413 -13.16 -5.40 -1.93
N THR A 414 -13.67 -5.89 -0.81
CA THR A 414 -13.13 -5.57 0.52
C THR A 414 -11.80 -6.25 0.80
N GLY A 415 -11.64 -7.51 0.38
CA GLY A 415 -10.40 -8.27 0.56
C GLY A 415 -9.28 -7.77 -0.36
N THR A 416 -9.59 -7.51 -1.63
CA THR A 416 -8.60 -7.02 -2.61
C THR A 416 -8.18 -5.58 -2.35
N ALA A 417 -9.05 -4.74 -1.79
CA ALA A 417 -8.66 -3.41 -1.33
C ALA A 417 -7.62 -3.45 -0.18
N ALA A 418 -7.69 -4.46 0.69
CA ALA A 418 -6.66 -4.67 1.71
C ALA A 418 -5.39 -5.27 1.10
N LEU A 419 -5.53 -6.33 0.28
CA LEU A 419 -4.42 -7.05 -0.33
C LEU A 419 -3.58 -6.15 -1.25
N PHE A 420 -4.24 -5.29 -2.05
CA PHE A 420 -3.60 -4.39 -3.00
C PHE A 420 -3.59 -2.94 -2.50
N SER A 421 -3.31 -2.75 -1.22
CA SER A 421 -3.29 -1.44 -0.54
C SER A 421 -2.32 -0.43 -1.17
N HIS A 422 -1.33 -0.90 -1.95
CA HIS A 422 -0.38 -0.06 -2.69
C HIS A 422 -0.98 0.66 -3.90
N THR A 423 -2.16 0.23 -4.37
CA THR A 423 -2.81 0.78 -5.56
C THR A 423 -3.57 2.08 -5.28
N ASP A 424 -3.77 2.91 -6.31
CA ASP A 424 -4.49 4.19 -6.18
C ASP A 424 -6.00 4.04 -5.90
N TRP A 425 -6.58 2.88 -6.19
CA TRP A 425 -8.01 2.63 -6.01
C TRP A 425 -8.35 2.12 -4.62
N ALA A 426 -7.44 1.39 -3.96
CA ALA A 426 -7.67 0.78 -2.66
C ALA A 426 -7.96 1.80 -1.54
N PRO A 427 -7.19 2.91 -1.39
CA PRO A 427 -7.52 3.96 -0.42
C PRO A 427 -8.90 4.60 -0.66
N LYS A 428 -9.32 4.74 -1.92
CA LYS A 428 -10.63 5.31 -2.29
C LYS A 428 -11.77 4.39 -1.87
N VAL A 429 -11.60 3.08 -2.06
CA VAL A 429 -12.56 2.06 -1.60
C VAL A 429 -12.63 2.06 -0.08
N ALA A 430 -11.48 2.06 0.60
CA ALA A 430 -11.43 2.11 2.06
C ALA A 430 -12.14 3.37 2.59
N ALA A 431 -11.87 4.54 2.01
CA ALA A 431 -12.52 5.79 2.38
C ALA A 431 -14.05 5.76 2.15
N ALA A 432 -14.51 5.20 1.02
CA ALA A 432 -15.92 5.11 0.68
C ALA A 432 -16.76 4.31 1.68
N VAL A 433 -16.15 3.35 2.37
CA VAL A 433 -16.82 2.56 3.43
C VAL A 433 -16.52 3.06 4.85
N GLY A 434 -15.85 4.21 5.00
CA GLY A 434 -15.53 4.81 6.30
C GLY A 434 -14.23 4.29 6.94
N GLY A 435 -13.33 3.74 6.14
CA GLY A 435 -11.98 3.33 6.51
C GLY A 435 -11.80 1.82 6.74
N PRO A 436 -10.56 1.36 6.97
CA PRO A 436 -10.22 -0.06 7.05
C PRO A 436 -10.94 -0.82 8.17
N LYS A 437 -11.26 -0.18 9.30
CA LYS A 437 -12.07 -0.79 10.38
C LYS A 437 -13.46 -1.22 9.88
N ASN A 438 -14.18 -0.31 9.20
CA ASN A 438 -15.50 -0.59 8.66
C ASN A 438 -15.40 -1.58 7.50
N MET A 439 -14.39 -1.44 6.63
CA MET A 439 -14.11 -2.39 5.56
C MET A 439 -13.95 -3.82 6.10
N GLY A 440 -13.16 -4.00 7.16
CA GLY A 440 -12.97 -5.29 7.82
C GLY A 440 -14.22 -5.81 8.54
N LEU A 441 -15.10 -4.93 9.03
CA LEU A 441 -16.41 -5.34 9.56
C LEU A 441 -17.32 -5.84 8.44
N ILE A 442 -17.44 -5.11 7.33
CA ILE A 442 -18.22 -5.50 6.15
C ILE A 442 -17.72 -6.85 5.62
N HIS A 443 -16.41 -7.03 5.51
CA HIS A 443 -15.79 -8.28 5.08
C HIS A 443 -16.20 -9.45 5.98
N ARG A 444 -16.11 -9.31 7.31
CA ARG A 444 -16.48 -10.37 8.26
C ARG A 444 -17.99 -10.69 8.25
N VAL A 445 -18.85 -9.68 8.11
CA VAL A 445 -20.30 -9.90 7.99
C VAL A 445 -20.61 -10.64 6.68
N ALA A 446 -20.01 -10.23 5.57
CA ALA A 446 -20.13 -10.93 4.29
C ALA A 446 -19.61 -12.37 4.40
N ALA A 447 -18.47 -12.59 5.07
CA ALA A 447 -17.91 -13.93 5.28
C ALA A 447 -18.84 -14.82 6.12
N ALA A 448 -19.45 -14.28 7.17
CA ALA A 448 -20.43 -15.01 7.99
C ALA A 448 -21.66 -15.41 7.17
N LEU A 449 -22.17 -14.52 6.32
CA LEU A 449 -23.28 -14.84 5.39
C LEU A 449 -22.86 -15.89 4.36
N PHE A 450 -21.65 -15.78 3.81
CA PHE A 450 -21.09 -16.73 2.84
C PHE A 450 -21.01 -18.15 3.42
N VAL A 451 -20.38 -18.28 4.60
CA VAL A 451 -20.27 -19.56 5.32
C VAL A 451 -21.64 -20.06 5.74
N GLY A 452 -22.54 -19.18 6.20
CA GLY A 452 -23.91 -19.55 6.55
C GLY A 452 -24.70 -20.15 5.38
N ILE A 453 -24.64 -19.51 4.20
CA ILE A 453 -25.28 -20.03 2.97
C ILE A 453 -24.69 -21.39 2.61
N PHE A 454 -23.37 -21.54 2.68
CA PHE A 454 -22.70 -22.80 2.41
C PHE A 454 -23.12 -23.92 3.37
N LEU A 455 -23.17 -23.65 4.69
CA LEU A 455 -23.59 -24.62 5.69
C LEU A 455 -25.06 -25.03 5.52
N ILE A 456 -25.96 -24.06 5.26
CA ILE A 456 -27.38 -24.33 5.01
C ILE A 456 -27.53 -25.21 3.76
N HIS A 457 -26.82 -24.87 2.67
CA HIS A 457 -26.77 -25.65 1.45
C HIS A 457 -26.27 -27.08 1.70
N PHE A 458 -25.13 -27.22 2.38
CA PHE A 458 -24.53 -28.51 2.69
C PHE A 458 -25.48 -29.39 3.52
N VAL A 459 -26.06 -28.85 4.59
CA VAL A 459 -27.00 -29.57 5.46
C VAL A 459 -28.26 -29.97 4.68
N TYR A 460 -28.83 -29.06 3.88
CA TYR A 460 -30.02 -29.35 3.08
C TYR A 460 -29.77 -30.48 2.06
N VAL A 461 -28.67 -30.38 1.30
CA VAL A 461 -28.30 -31.40 0.30
C VAL A 461 -28.02 -32.72 0.99
N MET A 462 -27.21 -32.72 2.05
CA MET A 462 -26.83 -33.95 2.75
C MET A 462 -28.04 -34.64 3.37
N GLN A 463 -28.95 -33.90 4.01
CA GLN A 463 -30.20 -34.46 4.53
C GLN A 463 -31.07 -35.07 3.43
N ARG A 464 -31.15 -34.42 2.26
CA ARG A 464 -31.93 -34.93 1.13
C ARG A 464 -31.31 -36.21 0.56
N LEU A 465 -30.00 -36.25 0.39
CA LEU A 465 -29.27 -37.41 -0.14
C LEU A 465 -29.32 -38.60 0.83
N LEU A 466 -29.15 -38.37 2.14
CA LEU A 466 -29.18 -39.44 3.14
C LEU A 466 -30.60 -40.01 3.36
N ARG A 467 -31.66 -39.24 3.07
CA ARG A 467 -33.05 -39.72 3.14
C ARG A 467 -33.47 -40.53 1.92
N ASP A 468 -32.91 -40.23 0.74
CA ASP A 468 -33.22 -40.95 -0.48
C ASP A 468 -32.41 -42.25 -0.59
N ARG A 469 -33.03 -43.37 -0.17
CA ARG A 469 -32.41 -44.71 -0.22
C ARG A 469 -32.11 -45.20 -1.64
N ASN A 470 -32.71 -44.60 -2.66
CA ASN A 470 -32.50 -44.98 -4.05
C ASN A 470 -31.48 -44.07 -4.76
N PHE A 471 -30.90 -43.10 -4.04
CA PHE A 471 -29.94 -42.17 -4.62
C PHE A 471 -28.66 -42.89 -5.05
N ARG A 472 -28.31 -42.72 -6.33
CA ARG A 472 -27.08 -43.26 -6.90
C ARG A 472 -25.96 -42.23 -6.76
N TRP A 473 -25.05 -42.46 -5.80
CA TRP A 473 -23.92 -41.56 -5.52
C TRP A 473 -23.04 -41.24 -6.73
N PHE A 474 -22.84 -42.18 -7.65
CA PHE A 474 -22.11 -41.96 -8.91
C PHE A 474 -23.04 -42.00 -10.13
N GLY A 475 -24.33 -41.73 -9.91
CA GLY A 475 -25.36 -41.70 -10.95
C GLY A 475 -25.42 -40.37 -11.71
N PRO A 476 -26.34 -40.27 -12.68
CA PRO A 476 -26.47 -39.10 -13.55
C PRO A 476 -27.01 -37.84 -12.82
N ASP A 477 -27.75 -38.02 -11.73
CA ASP A 477 -28.28 -36.92 -10.91
C ASP A 477 -27.33 -36.45 -9.81
N SER A 478 -26.17 -37.11 -9.66
CA SER A 478 -25.18 -36.77 -8.64
C SER A 478 -24.25 -35.65 -9.09
N LEU A 479 -23.91 -34.78 -8.13
CA LEU A 479 -22.86 -33.77 -8.27
C LEU A 479 -21.47 -34.33 -7.99
N LEU A 480 -21.34 -35.60 -7.56
CA LEU A 480 -20.03 -36.24 -7.43
C LEU A 480 -19.42 -36.53 -8.80
N PRO A 481 -18.13 -36.20 -9.00
CA PRO A 481 -17.39 -36.63 -10.17
C PRO A 481 -17.37 -38.16 -10.28
N ASN A 482 -17.51 -38.67 -11.49
CA ASN A 482 -17.50 -40.08 -11.82
C ASN A 482 -16.69 -40.35 -13.11
N TRP A 483 -16.55 -41.62 -13.49
CA TRP A 483 -15.75 -42.01 -14.66
C TRP A 483 -16.28 -41.47 -15.99
N LYS A 484 -17.59 -41.21 -16.11
CA LYS A 484 -18.16 -40.56 -17.30
C LYS A 484 -17.68 -39.12 -17.41
N ASP A 485 -17.52 -38.40 -16.31
CA ASP A 485 -17.01 -37.01 -16.35
C ASP A 485 -15.60 -36.95 -16.93
N LEU A 486 -14.73 -37.92 -16.56
CA LEU A 486 -13.39 -38.04 -17.14
C LEU A 486 -13.45 -38.39 -18.64
N ALA A 487 -14.34 -39.32 -19.01
CA ALA A 487 -14.55 -39.69 -20.42
C ALA A 487 -15.09 -38.52 -21.26
N ASP A 488 -16.00 -37.72 -20.70
CA ASP A 488 -16.57 -36.53 -21.32
C ASP A 488 -15.51 -35.43 -21.44
N CYS A 489 -14.68 -35.22 -20.42
CA CYS A 489 -13.55 -34.28 -20.48
C CYS A 489 -12.54 -34.67 -21.58
N TRP A 490 -12.13 -35.95 -21.62
CA TRP A 490 -11.27 -36.46 -22.68
C TRP A 490 -11.92 -36.37 -24.06
N GLY A 491 -13.22 -36.67 -24.16
CA GLY A 491 -14.01 -36.48 -25.37
C GLY A 491 -14.06 -35.02 -25.81
N MET A 492 -14.13 -34.08 -24.87
CA MET A 492 -14.09 -32.65 -25.13
C MET A 492 -12.75 -32.23 -25.74
N PHE A 493 -11.62 -32.73 -25.21
CA PHE A 493 -10.31 -32.49 -25.82
C PHE A 493 -10.18 -33.11 -27.22
N LYS A 494 -10.75 -34.30 -27.46
CA LYS A 494 -10.83 -34.86 -28.82
C LYS A 494 -11.63 -33.96 -29.75
N TRP A 495 -12.77 -33.43 -29.28
CA TRP A 495 -13.59 -32.50 -30.06
C TRP A 495 -12.86 -31.18 -30.35
N PHE A 496 -12.19 -30.60 -29.36
CA PHE A 496 -11.34 -29.41 -29.54
C PHE A 496 -10.29 -29.61 -30.64
N LEU A 497 -9.67 -30.79 -30.69
CA LEU A 497 -8.68 -31.16 -31.69
C LEU A 497 -9.29 -31.69 -33.01
N GLY A 498 -10.62 -31.65 -33.16
CA GLY A 498 -11.32 -32.13 -34.35
C GLY A 498 -11.28 -33.65 -34.56
N LYS A 499 -10.86 -34.42 -33.55
CA LYS A 499 -10.69 -35.88 -33.59
C LYS A 499 -11.93 -36.67 -33.14
N GLY A 500 -13.06 -36.00 -32.89
CA GLY A 500 -14.30 -36.65 -32.48
C GLY A 500 -15.48 -35.68 -32.35
N PRO A 501 -16.71 -36.19 -32.19
CA PRO A 501 -17.89 -35.36 -31.95
C PRO A 501 -17.89 -34.78 -30.53
N LYS A 502 -18.66 -33.69 -30.34
CA LYS A 502 -18.89 -33.10 -29.01
C LYS A 502 -19.56 -34.15 -28.09
N PRO A 503 -19.07 -34.33 -26.84
CA PRO A 503 -19.66 -35.28 -25.89
C PRO A 503 -21.15 -35.01 -25.61
N GLN A 504 -21.89 -36.08 -25.31
CA GLN A 504 -23.28 -35.95 -24.87
C GLN A 504 -23.34 -35.84 -23.34
N PHE A 505 -23.70 -34.65 -22.87
CA PHE A 505 -23.76 -34.36 -21.45
C PHE A 505 -25.09 -34.80 -20.83
N ASP A 506 -24.99 -35.20 -19.55
CA ASP A 506 -26.12 -35.52 -18.70
C ASP A 506 -26.59 -34.26 -17.93
N ARG A 507 -27.36 -34.42 -16.86
CA ARG A 507 -27.95 -33.34 -16.06
C ARG A 507 -26.89 -32.33 -15.59
N TRP A 508 -25.75 -32.84 -15.16
CA TRP A 508 -24.59 -32.04 -14.79
C TRP A 508 -23.45 -32.38 -15.73
N THR A 509 -22.89 -31.35 -16.35
CA THR A 509 -21.66 -31.46 -17.12
C THR A 509 -20.45 -31.59 -16.19
N TYR A 510 -19.34 -32.12 -16.69
CA TYR A 510 -18.13 -32.27 -15.86
C TYR A 510 -17.57 -30.92 -15.38
N PHE A 511 -17.72 -29.85 -16.18
CA PHE A 511 -17.25 -28.51 -15.80
C PHE A 511 -18.19 -27.85 -14.79
N GLU A 512 -19.52 -28.07 -14.86
CA GLU A 512 -20.42 -27.62 -13.79
C GLU A 512 -20.13 -28.33 -12.46
N LYS A 513 -19.79 -29.64 -12.51
CA LYS A 513 -19.36 -30.37 -11.31
C LYS A 513 -18.04 -29.85 -10.78
N PHE A 514 -17.09 -29.55 -11.68
CA PHE A 514 -15.83 -28.95 -11.28
C PHE A 514 -16.05 -27.59 -10.61
N ASP A 515 -16.80 -26.67 -11.23
CA ASP A 515 -17.15 -25.36 -10.65
C ASP A 515 -17.77 -25.54 -9.25
N TYR A 516 -18.70 -26.48 -9.08
CA TYR A 516 -19.31 -26.77 -7.79
C TYR A 516 -18.29 -27.24 -6.74
N TRP A 517 -17.42 -28.19 -7.07
CA TRP A 517 -16.43 -28.72 -6.13
C TRP A 517 -15.26 -27.76 -5.89
N ALA A 518 -14.89 -26.96 -6.88
CA ALA A 518 -13.90 -25.90 -6.74
C ALA A 518 -14.35 -24.88 -5.70
N VAL A 519 -15.64 -24.49 -5.69
CA VAL A 519 -16.19 -23.64 -4.64
C VAL A 519 -16.18 -24.34 -3.28
N PHE A 520 -16.51 -25.63 -3.20
CA PHE A 520 -16.41 -26.39 -1.94
C PHE A 520 -15.00 -26.43 -1.36
N TRP A 521 -14.01 -26.65 -2.22
CA TRP A 521 -12.61 -26.56 -1.86
C TRP A 521 -12.26 -25.16 -1.37
N GLY A 522 -12.54 -24.14 -2.19
CA GLY A 522 -12.21 -22.75 -1.90
C GLY A 522 -12.85 -22.26 -0.60
N VAL A 523 -14.13 -22.56 -0.35
CA VAL A 523 -14.83 -22.23 0.92
C VAL A 523 -14.11 -22.84 2.13
N ASN A 524 -13.59 -24.07 2.02
CA ASN A 524 -12.85 -24.66 3.13
C ASN A 524 -11.51 -23.95 3.34
N VAL A 525 -10.73 -23.73 2.28
CA VAL A 525 -9.42 -23.08 2.38
C VAL A 525 -9.54 -21.64 2.88
N ILE A 526 -10.36 -20.81 2.21
CA ILE A 526 -10.58 -19.41 2.57
C ILE A 526 -11.38 -19.25 3.87
N GLY A 527 -12.32 -20.17 4.14
CA GLY A 527 -13.14 -20.14 5.34
C GLY A 527 -12.34 -20.46 6.60
N TRP A 528 -11.52 -21.51 6.58
CA TRP A 528 -10.68 -21.85 7.74
C TRP A 528 -9.57 -20.84 7.96
N SER A 529 -8.85 -20.44 6.92
CA SER A 529 -7.84 -19.37 7.03
C SER A 529 -8.46 -18.05 7.48
N GLY A 530 -9.65 -17.70 6.96
CA GLY A 530 -10.38 -16.50 7.36
C GLY A 530 -10.84 -16.54 8.82
N LEU A 531 -11.31 -17.70 9.32
CA LEU A 531 -11.65 -17.87 10.73
C LEU A 531 -10.41 -17.73 11.63
N MET A 532 -9.28 -18.30 11.21
CA MET A 532 -8.02 -18.16 11.95
C MET A 532 -7.61 -16.69 12.11
N LEU A 533 -7.76 -15.90 11.05
CA LEU A 533 -7.43 -14.47 11.00
C LEU A 533 -8.48 -13.58 11.66
N ALA A 534 -9.76 -13.96 11.62
CA ALA A 534 -10.86 -13.20 12.24
C ALA A 534 -10.85 -13.32 13.77
N PHE A 535 -10.35 -14.44 14.31
CA PHE A 535 -10.23 -14.70 15.74
C PHE A 535 -8.78 -15.01 16.13
N PRO A 536 -7.86 -14.05 15.96
CA PRO A 536 -6.43 -14.34 16.07
C PRO A 536 -6.02 -14.71 17.50
N HIS A 537 -6.70 -14.19 18.53
CA HIS A 537 -6.47 -14.55 19.94
C HIS A 537 -6.84 -16.01 20.25
N VAL A 538 -7.95 -16.51 19.68
CA VAL A 538 -8.33 -17.93 19.79
C VAL A 538 -7.28 -18.79 19.08
N THR A 539 -6.94 -18.44 17.85
CA THR A 539 -5.96 -19.19 17.06
C THR A 539 -4.59 -19.23 17.73
N ALA A 540 -4.10 -18.10 18.26
CA ALA A 540 -2.82 -17.99 18.95
C ALA A 540 -2.80 -18.69 20.32
N SER A 541 -3.95 -19.16 20.82
CA SER A 541 -4.00 -20.02 22.01
C SER A 541 -3.68 -21.49 21.68
N PHE A 542 -3.78 -21.89 20.41
CA PHE A 542 -3.56 -23.27 19.97
C PHE A 542 -2.39 -23.40 18.99
N PHE A 543 -2.06 -22.35 18.26
CA PHE A 543 -1.10 -22.38 17.16
C PHE A 543 -0.02 -21.30 17.30
N PRO A 544 1.20 -21.57 16.80
CA PRO A 544 2.28 -20.60 16.75
C PRO A 544 2.02 -19.53 15.69
N GLY A 545 2.63 -18.36 15.87
CA GLY A 545 2.36 -17.14 15.14
C GLY A 545 2.73 -17.20 13.66
N TRP A 546 3.68 -18.04 13.26
CA TRP A 546 3.99 -18.25 11.84
C TRP A 546 2.80 -18.83 11.06
N VAL A 547 1.83 -19.46 11.74
CA VAL A 547 0.58 -19.93 11.13
C VAL A 547 -0.24 -18.75 10.60
N PHE A 548 -0.19 -17.57 11.23
CA PHE A 548 -0.84 -16.38 10.69
C PHE A 548 -0.19 -15.90 9.40
N ASN A 549 1.14 -15.95 9.31
CA ASN A 549 1.84 -15.60 8.07
C ASN A 549 1.38 -16.51 6.92
N VAL A 550 1.33 -17.83 7.15
CA VAL A 550 0.87 -18.80 6.14
C VAL A 550 -0.63 -18.64 5.85
N ALA A 551 -1.46 -18.44 6.87
CA ALA A 551 -2.90 -18.26 6.70
C ALA A 551 -3.22 -17.01 5.89
N THR A 552 -2.54 -15.89 6.13
CA THR A 552 -2.69 -14.67 5.33
C THR A 552 -2.32 -14.91 3.87
N LEU A 553 -1.21 -15.61 3.60
CA LEU A 553 -0.80 -15.96 2.25
C LEU A 553 -1.84 -16.86 1.56
N VAL A 554 -2.21 -17.98 2.18
CA VAL A 554 -3.16 -18.94 1.60
C VAL A 554 -4.53 -18.30 1.39
N HIS A 555 -4.99 -17.46 2.34
CA HIS A 555 -6.25 -16.73 2.20
C HIS A 555 -6.22 -15.76 1.02
N GLY A 556 -5.14 -14.98 0.88
CA GLY A 556 -4.97 -14.02 -0.21
C GLY A 556 -4.88 -14.70 -1.58
N GLU A 557 -4.06 -15.74 -1.71
CA GLU A 557 -3.86 -16.49 -2.96
C GLU A 557 -5.12 -17.24 -3.39
N GLU A 558 -5.84 -17.87 -2.46
CA GLU A 558 -7.12 -18.53 -2.76
C GLU A 558 -8.20 -17.50 -3.12
N ALA A 559 -8.22 -16.33 -2.48
CA ALA A 559 -9.14 -15.24 -2.85
C ALA A 559 -8.86 -14.72 -4.26
N PHE A 560 -7.59 -14.57 -4.64
CA PHE A 560 -7.17 -14.22 -5.99
C PHE A 560 -7.59 -15.29 -7.00
N LEU A 561 -7.31 -16.57 -6.69
CA LEU A 561 -7.72 -17.70 -7.50
C LEU A 561 -9.24 -17.70 -7.74
N ALA A 562 -10.02 -17.56 -6.66
CA ALA A 562 -11.48 -17.53 -6.72
C ALA A 562 -11.98 -16.34 -7.55
N ALA A 563 -11.46 -15.13 -7.34
CA ALA A 563 -11.89 -13.94 -8.09
C ALA A 563 -11.63 -14.08 -9.59
N VAL A 564 -10.40 -14.46 -9.97
CA VAL A 564 -10.03 -14.62 -11.38
C VAL A 564 -10.78 -15.78 -12.01
N PHE A 565 -10.90 -16.93 -11.34
CA PHE A 565 -11.63 -18.08 -11.87
C PHE A 565 -13.13 -17.77 -12.05
N LEU A 566 -13.76 -17.11 -11.09
CA LEU A 566 -15.18 -16.76 -11.18
C LEU A 566 -15.47 -15.80 -12.34
N PHE A 567 -14.66 -14.75 -12.49
CA PHE A 567 -14.92 -13.72 -13.51
C PHE A 567 -14.37 -14.05 -14.89
N THR A 568 -13.50 -15.07 -15.01
CA THR A 568 -13.01 -15.55 -16.31
C THR A 568 -13.67 -16.87 -16.73
N VAL A 569 -13.45 -17.95 -15.98
CA VAL A 569 -13.85 -19.31 -16.35
C VAL A 569 -15.34 -19.53 -16.10
N HIS A 570 -15.86 -19.19 -14.92
CA HIS A 570 -17.28 -19.38 -14.61
C HIS A 570 -18.16 -18.46 -15.48
N PHE A 571 -17.78 -17.20 -15.66
CA PHE A 571 -18.45 -16.30 -16.61
C PHE A 571 -18.33 -16.80 -18.06
N PHE A 572 -17.20 -17.37 -18.46
CA PHE A 572 -17.08 -17.99 -19.78
C PHE A 572 -18.08 -19.12 -19.94
N ASN A 573 -18.08 -20.09 -19.03
CA ASN A 573 -18.93 -21.28 -19.07
C ASN A 573 -20.43 -20.95 -19.13
N ASN A 574 -20.86 -19.82 -18.55
CA ASN A 574 -22.28 -19.47 -18.45
C ASN A 574 -22.71 -18.34 -19.39
N HIS A 575 -21.82 -17.40 -19.73
CA HIS A 575 -22.23 -16.16 -20.39
C HIS A 575 -21.42 -15.81 -21.64
N PHE A 576 -20.14 -16.20 -21.73
CA PHE A 576 -19.28 -15.85 -22.87
C PHE A 576 -19.02 -17.00 -23.84
N ARG A 577 -19.63 -18.18 -23.64
CA ARG A 577 -19.60 -19.21 -24.69
C ARG A 577 -20.25 -18.67 -25.97
N PRO A 578 -19.61 -18.84 -27.14
CA PRO A 578 -20.13 -18.28 -28.37
C PRO A 578 -21.58 -18.69 -28.67
N ASP A 579 -21.99 -19.91 -28.34
CA ASP A 579 -23.34 -20.46 -28.52
C ASP A 579 -24.43 -19.82 -27.64
N LYS A 580 -24.04 -19.06 -26.61
CA LYS A 580 -24.92 -18.33 -25.68
C LYS A 580 -25.00 -16.81 -25.95
N LEU A 581 -24.32 -16.31 -26.98
CA LEU A 581 -24.36 -14.89 -27.35
C LEU A 581 -25.61 -14.61 -28.24
N PRO A 582 -26.37 -13.50 -28.00
CA PRO A 582 -26.01 -12.33 -27.21
C PRO A 582 -26.42 -12.44 -25.72
N PRO A 583 -25.54 -12.02 -24.79
CA PRO A 583 -25.62 -12.27 -23.35
C PRO A 583 -26.68 -11.42 -22.63
N PRO A 584 -27.07 -11.80 -21.38
CA PRO A 584 -26.56 -12.91 -20.57
C PRO A 584 -27.49 -14.13 -20.53
N ASP A 585 -26.95 -15.31 -20.19
CA ASP A 585 -27.77 -16.47 -19.82
C ASP A 585 -28.58 -16.16 -18.55
N VAL A 586 -29.92 -16.17 -18.69
CA VAL A 586 -30.87 -15.83 -17.62
C VAL A 586 -31.48 -17.04 -16.93
N VAL A 587 -31.06 -18.27 -17.26
CA VAL A 587 -31.65 -19.51 -16.71
C VAL A 587 -31.53 -19.57 -15.20
N MET A 588 -30.44 -19.05 -14.62
CA MET A 588 -30.29 -19.00 -13.16
C MET A 588 -31.28 -18.03 -12.50
N PHE A 589 -31.62 -16.93 -13.17
CA PHE A 589 -32.53 -15.93 -12.60
C PHE A 589 -33.98 -16.19 -12.92
N THR A 590 -34.32 -16.83 -14.05
CA THR A 590 -35.68 -17.23 -14.43
C THR A 590 -36.04 -18.61 -13.88
N GLY A 591 -35.06 -19.50 -13.72
CA GLY A 591 -35.21 -20.89 -13.29
C GLY A 591 -35.66 -21.85 -14.39
N THR A 592 -35.84 -21.36 -15.62
CA THR A 592 -36.39 -22.12 -16.73
C THR A 592 -35.52 -21.95 -17.96
N GLN A 593 -35.46 -22.97 -18.81
CA GLN A 593 -34.73 -22.97 -20.08
C GLN A 593 -35.64 -23.47 -21.20
N SER A 594 -35.42 -23.03 -22.43
CA SER A 594 -36.24 -23.50 -23.55
C SER A 594 -36.03 -25.01 -23.79
N LEU A 595 -37.05 -25.71 -24.29
CA LEU A 595 -36.93 -27.14 -24.58
C LEU A 595 -35.89 -27.45 -25.67
N GLU A 596 -35.75 -26.56 -26.65
CA GLU A 596 -34.74 -26.68 -27.71
C GLU A 596 -33.32 -26.60 -27.14
N GLU A 597 -33.06 -25.59 -26.31
CA GLU A 597 -31.79 -25.41 -25.62
C GLU A 597 -31.47 -26.57 -24.68
N PHE A 598 -32.47 -27.07 -23.93
CA PHE A 598 -32.30 -28.23 -23.06
C PHE A 598 -31.87 -29.47 -23.84
N ARG A 599 -32.51 -29.74 -24.97
CA ARG A 599 -32.19 -30.89 -25.83
C ARG A 599 -30.77 -30.78 -26.40
N ARG A 600 -30.31 -29.57 -26.70
CA ARG A 600 -28.97 -29.32 -27.26
C ARG A 600 -27.87 -29.43 -26.21
N GLU A 601 -28.07 -28.87 -25.02
CA GLU A 601 -27.03 -28.78 -23.98
C GLU A 601 -26.93 -30.03 -23.11
N HIS A 602 -28.07 -30.67 -22.83
CA HIS A 602 -28.14 -31.86 -21.97
C HIS A 602 -28.87 -33.02 -22.68
N PRO A 603 -28.37 -33.47 -23.84
CA PRO A 603 -29.08 -34.46 -24.68
C PRO A 603 -29.32 -35.78 -23.95
N ALA A 604 -28.36 -36.26 -23.14
CA ALA A 604 -28.53 -37.50 -22.40
C ALA A 604 -29.56 -37.38 -21.28
N HIS A 605 -29.68 -36.21 -20.65
CA HIS A 605 -30.70 -35.95 -19.64
C HIS A 605 -32.09 -35.87 -20.27
N TYR A 606 -32.22 -35.16 -21.40
CA TYR A 606 -33.47 -35.10 -22.15
C TYR A 606 -33.94 -36.50 -22.57
N GLN A 607 -33.06 -37.31 -23.15
CA GLN A 607 -33.39 -38.68 -23.56
C GLN A 607 -33.82 -39.55 -22.37
N ARG A 608 -33.16 -39.43 -21.20
CA ARG A 608 -33.56 -40.15 -19.99
C ARG A 608 -34.97 -39.78 -19.53
N LEU A 609 -35.30 -38.48 -19.48
CA LEU A 609 -36.61 -38.01 -19.05
C LEU A 609 -37.74 -38.41 -20.01
N VAL A 610 -37.44 -38.46 -21.31
CA VAL A 610 -38.38 -38.98 -22.32
C VAL A 610 -38.58 -40.48 -22.12
N ALA A 611 -37.49 -41.24 -21.96
CA ALA A 611 -37.55 -42.69 -21.76
C ALA A 611 -38.24 -43.10 -20.45
N SER A 612 -38.12 -42.29 -19.39
CA SER A 612 -38.80 -42.53 -18.11
C SER A 612 -40.23 -42.00 -18.05
N GLY A 613 -40.68 -41.22 -19.04
CA GLY A 613 -41.99 -40.56 -19.04
C GLY A 613 -42.13 -39.44 -18.00
N GLU A 614 -41.02 -38.88 -17.51
CA GLU A 614 -41.04 -37.87 -16.45
C GLU A 614 -40.92 -36.42 -16.96
N LEU A 615 -40.68 -36.23 -18.26
CA LEU A 615 -40.47 -34.91 -18.85
C LEU A 615 -41.60 -33.93 -18.53
N GLU A 616 -42.84 -34.38 -18.60
CA GLU A 616 -44.06 -33.58 -18.38
C GLU A 616 -44.12 -32.95 -16.97
N LYS A 617 -43.53 -33.61 -15.96
CA LYS A 617 -43.48 -33.11 -14.57
C LYS A 617 -42.68 -31.81 -14.44
N TYR A 618 -41.80 -31.55 -15.40
CA TYR A 618 -40.86 -30.41 -15.38
C TYR A 618 -41.19 -29.35 -16.43
N LEU A 619 -42.22 -29.56 -17.25
CA LEU A 619 -42.66 -28.58 -18.25
C LEU A 619 -43.42 -27.45 -17.57
N VAL A 620 -42.99 -26.23 -17.83
CA VAL A 620 -43.58 -24.99 -17.32
C VAL A 620 -43.80 -24.01 -18.47
N ASP A 621 -44.62 -22.99 -18.26
CA ASP A 621 -44.77 -21.91 -19.22
C ASP A 621 -43.51 -21.05 -19.30
N GLU A 622 -43.37 -20.34 -20.42
CA GLU A 622 -42.31 -19.34 -20.60
C GLU A 622 -42.34 -18.29 -19.46
N PRO A 623 -41.17 -17.76 -19.06
CA PRO A 623 -41.14 -16.68 -18.08
C PRO A 623 -41.83 -15.44 -18.66
N SER A 624 -42.55 -14.70 -17.81
CA SER A 624 -43.20 -13.46 -18.25
C SER A 624 -42.18 -12.47 -18.82
N LYS A 625 -42.58 -11.67 -19.81
CA LYS A 625 -41.70 -10.64 -20.42
C LYS A 625 -41.01 -9.74 -19.39
N PRO A 626 -41.68 -9.22 -18.35
CA PRO A 626 -41.02 -8.44 -17.30
C PRO A 626 -39.95 -9.23 -16.52
N MET A 627 -40.23 -10.50 -16.22
CA MET A 627 -39.29 -11.39 -15.51
C MET A 627 -38.03 -11.64 -16.34
N HIS A 628 -38.19 -11.88 -17.64
CA HIS A 628 -37.08 -12.07 -18.56
C HIS A 628 -36.22 -10.80 -18.67
N VAL A 629 -36.83 -9.66 -18.96
CA VAL A 629 -36.11 -8.37 -19.10
C VAL A 629 -35.40 -7.98 -17.80
N GLY A 630 -36.06 -8.13 -16.64
CA GLY A 630 -35.43 -7.88 -15.34
C GLY A 630 -34.23 -8.79 -15.07
N SER A 631 -34.32 -10.06 -15.46
CA SER A 631 -33.22 -11.03 -15.32
C SER A 631 -32.03 -10.67 -16.23
N VAL A 632 -32.28 -10.16 -17.44
CA VAL A 632 -31.24 -9.67 -18.35
C VAL A 632 -30.52 -8.47 -17.75
N ILE A 633 -31.25 -7.46 -17.26
CA ILE A 633 -30.67 -6.26 -16.65
C ILE A 633 -29.82 -6.64 -15.42
N LEU A 634 -30.36 -7.51 -14.55
CA LEU A 634 -29.64 -7.99 -13.38
C LEU A 634 -28.36 -8.75 -13.79
N GLY A 635 -28.45 -9.66 -14.75
CA GLY A 635 -27.30 -10.41 -15.25
C GLY A 635 -26.21 -9.51 -15.82
N LEU A 636 -26.56 -8.54 -16.67
CA LEU A 636 -25.62 -7.58 -17.24
C LEU A 636 -24.97 -6.71 -16.17
N THR A 637 -25.74 -6.30 -15.15
CA THR A 637 -25.22 -5.52 -14.02
C THR A 637 -24.18 -6.33 -13.24
N LEU A 638 -24.51 -7.57 -12.85
CA LEU A 638 -23.60 -8.44 -12.11
C LEU A 638 -22.34 -8.78 -12.90
N ILE A 639 -22.46 -9.04 -14.20
CA ILE A 639 -21.30 -9.29 -15.07
C ILE A 639 -20.42 -8.03 -15.15
N THR A 640 -21.03 -6.85 -15.34
CA THR A 640 -20.28 -5.59 -15.40
C THR A 640 -19.51 -5.35 -14.11
N VAL A 641 -20.16 -5.52 -12.95
CA VAL A 641 -19.52 -5.42 -11.64
C VAL A 641 -18.38 -6.44 -11.51
N GLY A 642 -18.61 -7.71 -11.87
CA GLY A 642 -17.58 -8.75 -11.83
C GLY A 642 -16.37 -8.43 -12.72
N LEU A 643 -16.59 -7.91 -13.93
CA LEU A 643 -15.50 -7.50 -14.82
C LEU A 643 -14.75 -6.28 -14.29
N VAL A 644 -15.43 -5.30 -13.69
CA VAL A 644 -14.77 -4.18 -13.01
C VAL A 644 -13.90 -4.68 -11.86
N LEU A 645 -14.40 -5.62 -11.04
CA LEU A 645 -13.61 -6.24 -9.97
C LEU A 645 -12.39 -6.99 -10.54
N LEU A 646 -12.55 -7.71 -11.64
CA LEU A 646 -11.43 -8.38 -12.32
C LEU A 646 -10.38 -7.38 -12.80
N VAL A 647 -10.77 -6.22 -13.33
CA VAL A 647 -9.84 -5.15 -13.73
C VAL A 647 -9.10 -4.60 -12.51
N LEU A 648 -9.79 -4.35 -11.39
CA LEU A 648 -9.15 -3.86 -10.16
C LEU A 648 -8.15 -4.89 -9.60
N VAL A 649 -8.51 -6.17 -9.59
CA VAL A 649 -7.61 -7.28 -9.23
C VAL A 649 -6.41 -7.34 -10.16
N GLY A 650 -6.63 -7.19 -11.48
CA GLY A 650 -5.57 -7.17 -12.48
C GLY A 650 -4.60 -6.00 -12.26
N ILE A 651 -5.12 -4.79 -12.02
CA ILE A 651 -4.30 -3.63 -11.68
C ILE A 651 -3.45 -3.94 -10.46
N GLY A 652 -4.06 -4.41 -9.36
CA GLY A 652 -3.32 -4.73 -8.14
C GLY A 652 -2.23 -5.77 -8.32
N PHE A 653 -2.47 -6.79 -9.14
CA PHE A 653 -1.49 -7.84 -9.42
C PHE A 653 -0.33 -7.35 -10.31
N PHE A 654 -0.59 -6.53 -11.33
CA PHE A 654 0.44 -6.08 -12.28
C PHE A 654 1.19 -4.81 -11.86
N THR A 655 0.71 -4.09 -10.85
CA THR A 655 1.42 -2.93 -10.27
C THR A 655 2.26 -3.29 -9.04
N HIS A 656 2.25 -4.57 -8.63
CA HIS A 656 3.06 -5.08 -7.54
C HIS A 656 4.46 -5.50 -8.03
#